data_AF-A0A8S2K9S0-F1
#
_entry.id   AF-A0A8S2K9S0-F1
#
_cell.length_a   1.000
_cell.length_b   1.000
_cell.length_c   1.000
_cell.angle_alpha   90.00
_cell.angle_beta   90.00
_cell.angle_gamma   90.00
#
_symmetry.space_group_name_H-M   'P 1'
#
loop_
_entity.id
_entity.type
_entity.pdbx_description
1 polymer ?
#
loop_
_entity_poly.entity_id
_entity_poly.type
_entity_poly.pdbx_seq_one_letter_code
_entity_poly.pdbx_strand_id
1 'polypeptide(L)'
;HIENQTIPIVLPCSTDDKERLKSSDSSILALYYNETAVAIIQKPEYYEHRKEERCCRIFGICDREHPHIKMIMDSGDWLIGGELKVFERVRWNDGLDHFRLTPNELRQRFHEIKGDPIFAFQLRNPVHNGHALLMQKTRQSLLDKGFKNPILLLHPLGGWTKDDDVPLDVRIAQYQAVLDDDDNVLDRNKTVLAIFPSPMLYAGPREVQWHAKARMTAGVNFYIVGRDPAGIGHPRIKSKDLYDPTHGSKVLTMALGLHRLEILAFRVAAYNKIEKKMDFYDPLKHDQYDFISGTKMRQIARTGALPPDGFMSIAVMDIKCVKVGMTNQSQWVANPEYINVHQIPKVLTTDVEFVQDDYDRKLYEYHSDVVDTYESRKLSILKNPSLSSLGRHMLLNNLLFYYNEYRKIIRYMGGENKSLIQCQQIEKPLIICCLPRTGSTLLYNLLSCDPNARSPVLSDMSDPIPPLARTSAVEHDRRMAMYEEALYRKEKIIPNIMKKYHASHPKFIHEEDKIILYYVGLAFSHLFLCLPTDDNDDDDGDQQNFEDWLLNDELNDKDFIYLFHKTFIKMLNMIEKPKSHWLLKTPYHAFYIKTLLKYYPDASVIMIHRDMQQVLSSFCYLELANTFYYYERNKCNLNLIGKRGMIIIDHMIDSLLKYRKDHADNKTGKDHLRLVYPMAKIEVHLPGRLSALSFSAL
;
A
#
# COMPACT_ATOMS: atom_id res chain seq x y z
N HIS A 1 -17.45 27.35 35.41
CA HIS A 1 -16.46 27.45 34.32
C HIS A 1 -16.96 26.67 33.13
N ILE A 2 -17.14 27.30 31.96
CA ILE A 2 -17.54 26.59 30.74
C ILE A 2 -16.28 26.13 30.02
N GLU A 3 -16.13 24.82 29.84
CA GLU A 3 -15.03 24.22 29.10
C GLU A 3 -15.43 23.96 27.64
N ASN A 4 -14.59 24.39 26.70
CA ASN A 4 -14.77 24.14 25.28
C ASN A 4 -14.00 22.86 24.90
N GLN A 5 -14.71 21.73 24.78
CA GLN A 5 -14.16 20.46 24.27
C GLN A 5 -15.08 19.92 23.18
N THR A 6 -14.82 20.29 21.93
CA THR A 6 -15.70 19.97 20.79
C THR A 6 -15.41 18.65 20.11
N ILE A 7 -14.24 18.08 20.37
CA ILE A 7 -13.79 16.79 19.82
C ILE A 7 -13.66 15.79 20.98
N PRO A 8 -14.40 14.67 20.99
CA PRO A 8 -14.23 13.64 22.00
C PRO A 8 -12.96 12.83 21.71
N ILE A 9 -12.07 12.74 22.71
CA ILE A 9 -10.89 11.90 22.70
C ILE A 9 -11.27 10.60 23.42
N VAL A 10 -11.21 9.47 22.71
CA VAL A 10 -11.75 8.20 23.19
C VAL A 10 -10.80 7.05 22.88
N LEU A 11 -10.88 5.98 23.66
CA LEU A 11 -10.17 4.72 23.43
C LEU A 11 -11.18 3.62 23.05
N PRO A 12 -11.28 3.22 21.77
CA PRO A 12 -12.20 2.16 21.36
C PRO A 12 -11.64 0.77 21.67
N CYS A 13 -12.51 -0.19 21.97
CA CYS A 13 -12.18 -1.61 22.16
C CYS A 13 -13.27 -2.52 21.57
N SER A 14 -12.89 -3.74 21.19
CA SER A 14 -13.82 -4.75 20.69
C SER A 14 -14.73 -5.27 21.82
N THR A 15 -15.84 -5.92 21.47
CA THR A 15 -16.67 -6.60 22.47
C THR A 15 -15.88 -7.67 23.21
N ASP A 16 -15.07 -8.46 22.51
CA ASP A 16 -14.23 -9.50 23.12
C ASP A 16 -13.21 -8.93 24.10
N ASP A 17 -12.57 -7.80 23.74
CA ASP A 17 -11.65 -7.11 24.64
C ASP A 17 -12.36 -6.57 25.87
N LYS A 18 -13.54 -5.95 25.71
CA LYS A 18 -14.33 -5.48 26.85
C LYS A 18 -14.63 -6.61 27.82
N GLU A 19 -15.16 -7.74 27.33
CA GLU A 19 -15.54 -8.86 28.20
C GLU A 19 -14.31 -9.47 28.89
N ARG A 20 -13.21 -9.66 28.16
CA ARG A 20 -11.92 -10.13 28.72
C ARG A 20 -11.35 -9.18 29.78
N LEU A 21 -11.38 -7.88 29.54
CA LEU A 21 -10.83 -6.89 30.48
C LEU A 21 -11.74 -6.75 31.70
N LYS A 22 -13.06 -6.80 31.52
CA LYS A 22 -14.04 -6.73 32.61
C LYS A 22 -14.01 -7.98 33.50
N SER A 23 -13.75 -9.17 32.94
CA SER A 23 -13.65 -10.41 33.72
C SER A 23 -12.39 -10.52 34.57
N SER A 24 -11.41 -9.64 34.38
CA SER A 24 -10.13 -9.68 35.12
C SER A 24 -10.22 -9.13 36.55
N ASP A 25 -11.34 -8.52 36.95
CA ASP A 25 -11.54 -7.75 38.19
C ASP A 25 -10.44 -6.68 38.47
N SER A 26 -9.64 -6.34 37.45
CA SER A 26 -8.59 -5.34 37.59
C SER A 26 -9.16 -3.93 37.57
N SER A 27 -8.81 -3.14 38.58
CA SER A 27 -9.13 -1.71 38.63
C SER A 27 -8.18 -0.84 37.79
N ILE A 28 -7.21 -1.46 37.10
CA ILE A 28 -6.18 -0.78 36.32
C ILE A 28 -5.98 -1.51 34.98
N LEU A 29 -5.98 -0.75 33.89
CA LEU A 29 -5.60 -1.22 32.56
C LEU A 29 -4.26 -0.61 32.17
N ALA A 30 -3.33 -1.42 31.70
CA ALA A 30 -2.08 -0.93 31.11
C ALA A 30 -2.28 -0.67 29.61
N LEU A 31 -1.78 0.47 29.15
CA LEU A 31 -1.75 0.87 27.74
C LEU A 31 -0.36 0.59 27.16
N TYR A 32 -0.30 -0.13 26.06
CA TYR A 32 0.93 -0.51 25.38
C TYR A 32 1.01 0.13 23.99
N TYR A 33 2.22 0.50 23.58
CA TYR A 33 2.57 0.90 22.22
C TYR A 33 3.89 0.21 21.84
N ASN A 34 3.91 -0.55 20.74
CA ASN A 34 5.05 -1.38 20.32
C ASN A 34 5.65 -2.18 21.50
N GLU A 35 4.80 -2.94 22.20
CA GLU A 35 5.16 -3.78 23.36
C GLU A 35 5.70 -3.02 24.59
N THR A 36 5.77 -1.69 24.53
CA THR A 36 6.18 -0.84 25.65
C THR A 36 4.96 -0.29 26.38
N ALA A 37 4.90 -0.47 27.70
CA ALA A 37 3.85 0.13 28.52
C ALA A 37 4.07 1.66 28.60
N VAL A 38 3.07 2.45 28.21
CA VAL A 38 3.20 3.92 28.12
C VAL A 38 2.34 4.66 29.14
N ALA A 39 1.26 4.04 29.61
CA ALA A 39 0.33 4.63 30.55
C ALA A 39 -0.54 3.56 31.22
N ILE A 40 -1.31 3.96 32.22
CA ILE A 40 -2.41 3.19 32.79
C ILE A 40 -3.70 3.99 32.78
N ILE A 41 -4.83 3.28 32.68
CA ILE A 41 -6.17 3.80 32.97
C ILE A 41 -6.62 3.18 34.29
N GLN A 42 -6.86 4.01 35.30
CA GLN A 42 -7.43 3.59 36.57
C GLN A 42 -8.94 3.74 36.55
N LYS A 43 -9.63 2.82 37.23
CA LYS A 43 -11.10 2.77 37.31
C LYS A 43 -11.74 2.78 35.91
N PRO A 44 -11.44 1.77 35.07
CA PRO A 44 -11.95 1.74 33.71
C PRO A 44 -13.48 1.63 33.69
N GLU A 45 -14.12 2.50 32.91
CA GLU A 45 -15.54 2.49 32.61
C GLU A 45 -15.75 2.17 31.14
N TYR A 46 -16.79 1.39 30.83
CA TYR A 46 -17.08 0.94 29.46
C TYR A 46 -18.42 1.49 29.00
N TYR A 47 -18.43 2.17 27.86
CA TYR A 47 -19.62 2.76 27.26
C TYR A 47 -19.84 2.24 25.85
N GLU A 48 -21.09 2.15 25.44
CA GLU A 48 -21.44 1.80 24.06
C GLU A 48 -20.87 2.85 23.09
N HIS A 49 -20.13 2.39 22.07
CA HIS A 49 -19.63 3.27 21.03
C HIS A 49 -20.74 3.51 20.00
N ARG A 50 -21.61 4.48 20.26
CA ARG A 50 -22.67 4.91 19.33
C ARG A 50 -22.07 5.64 18.13
N LYS A 51 -21.41 4.88 17.24
CA LYS A 51 -20.56 5.35 16.14
C LYS A 51 -21.31 6.32 15.22
N GLU A 52 -22.51 5.97 14.78
CA GLU A 52 -23.31 6.83 13.89
C GLU A 52 -23.69 8.16 14.54
N GLU A 53 -24.17 8.12 15.79
CA GLU A 53 -24.49 9.33 16.55
C GLU A 53 -23.26 10.22 16.74
N ARG A 54 -22.12 9.62 17.13
CA ARG A 54 -20.84 10.31 17.28
C ARG A 54 -20.43 10.97 15.97
N CYS A 55 -20.50 10.24 14.85
CA CYS A 55 -20.14 10.75 13.53
C CYS A 55 -21.04 11.92 13.12
N CYS A 56 -22.37 11.75 13.19
CA CYS A 56 -23.32 12.80 12.84
C CYS A 56 -23.13 14.07 13.68
N ARG A 57 -22.83 13.96 14.98
CA ARG A 57 -22.63 15.12 15.87
C ARG A 57 -21.31 15.85 15.66
N ILE A 58 -20.25 15.15 15.24
CA ILE A 58 -18.92 15.71 15.02
C ILE A 58 -18.79 16.26 13.59
N PHE A 59 -19.16 15.46 12.59
CA PHE A 59 -18.90 15.75 11.18
C PHE A 59 -20.12 16.32 10.45
N GLY A 60 -21.33 16.19 11.02
CA GLY A 60 -22.59 16.52 10.33
C GLY A 60 -23.06 15.44 9.35
N ILE A 61 -22.30 14.37 9.17
CA ILE A 61 -22.60 13.22 8.29
C ILE A 61 -22.10 11.92 8.95
N CYS A 62 -22.57 10.78 8.45
CA CYS A 62 -22.02 9.46 8.77
C CYS A 62 -21.74 8.68 7.47
N ASP A 63 -20.69 9.10 6.75
CA ASP A 63 -20.29 8.50 5.47
C ASP A 63 -18.86 7.93 5.55
N ARG A 64 -18.70 6.65 5.20
CA ARG A 64 -17.41 5.94 5.29
C ARG A 64 -16.38 6.41 4.26
N GLU A 65 -16.77 7.18 3.25
CA GLU A 65 -15.82 7.85 2.35
C GLU A 65 -15.09 9.02 3.04
N HIS A 66 -15.61 9.53 4.16
CA HIS A 66 -14.87 10.49 4.98
C HIS A 66 -13.82 9.74 5.83
N PRO A 67 -12.53 10.10 5.75
CA PRO A 67 -11.46 9.21 6.18
C PRO A 67 -11.44 8.98 7.70
N HIS A 68 -11.77 10.00 8.51
CA HIS A 68 -11.87 9.82 9.96
C HIS A 68 -13.17 9.11 10.38
N ILE A 69 -14.24 9.20 9.59
CA ILE A 69 -15.48 8.45 9.86
C ILE A 69 -15.22 6.98 9.61
N LYS A 70 -14.51 6.64 8.52
CA LYS A 70 -14.05 5.27 8.26
C LYS A 70 -13.30 4.70 9.47
N MET A 71 -12.34 5.44 10.02
CA MET A 71 -11.59 5.02 11.22
C MET A 71 -12.51 4.75 12.42
N ILE A 72 -13.51 5.61 12.67
CA ILE A 72 -14.49 5.41 13.75
C ILE A 72 -15.34 4.16 13.49
N MET A 73 -15.84 4.00 12.26
CA MET A 73 -16.71 2.87 11.89
C MET A 73 -15.98 1.53 11.91
N ASP A 74 -14.69 1.53 11.56
CA ASP A 74 -13.80 0.35 11.57
C ASP A 74 -13.26 0.03 12.98
N SER A 75 -13.42 0.93 13.95
CA SER A 75 -12.95 0.73 15.34
C SER A 75 -13.89 -0.16 16.16
N GLY A 76 -13.51 -0.47 17.39
CA GLY A 76 -14.31 -1.31 18.30
C GLY A 76 -15.67 -0.72 18.71
N ASP A 77 -16.56 -1.58 19.18
CA ASP A 77 -17.96 -1.26 19.52
C ASP A 77 -18.15 -0.65 20.91
N TRP A 78 -17.09 -0.59 21.71
CA TRP A 78 -17.09 -0.04 23.06
C TRP A 78 -16.02 1.02 23.22
N LEU A 79 -16.25 1.98 24.11
CA LEU A 79 -15.30 3.00 24.51
C LEU A 79 -14.86 2.74 25.96
N ILE A 80 -13.58 2.94 26.23
CA ILE A 80 -13.01 2.88 27.57
C ILE A 80 -12.76 4.32 28.07
N GLY A 81 -13.33 4.65 29.23
CA GLY A 81 -13.01 5.85 30.01
C GLY A 81 -12.32 5.50 31.31
N GLY A 82 -11.70 6.49 31.95
CA GLY A 82 -11.07 6.34 33.27
C GLY A 82 -9.97 7.38 33.50
N GLU A 83 -9.33 7.31 34.67
CA GLU A 83 -8.25 8.24 35.04
C GLU A 83 -6.93 7.80 34.38
N LEU A 84 -6.40 8.62 33.48
CA LEU A 84 -5.16 8.34 32.75
C LEU A 84 -3.93 8.77 33.55
N LYS A 85 -2.98 7.86 33.77
CA LYS A 85 -1.63 8.17 34.25
C LYS A 85 -0.60 7.74 33.22
N VAL A 86 0.12 8.73 32.68
CA VAL A 86 1.16 8.50 31.68
C VAL A 86 2.50 8.37 32.40
N PHE A 87 3.30 7.37 32.06
CA PHE A 87 4.56 7.10 32.77
C PHE A 87 5.66 8.09 32.42
N GLU A 88 5.82 8.36 31.13
CA GLU A 88 6.87 9.22 30.60
C GLU A 88 6.31 10.18 29.56
N ARG A 89 7.12 11.19 29.21
CA ARG A 89 6.79 12.06 28.08
C ARG A 89 6.70 11.23 26.81
N VAL A 90 5.57 11.32 26.11
CA VAL A 90 5.37 10.67 24.81
C VAL A 90 6.39 11.23 23.80
N ARG A 91 7.12 10.33 23.16
CA ARG A 91 8.08 10.61 22.08
C ARG A 91 7.76 9.73 20.89
N TRP A 92 7.94 10.27 19.69
CA TRP A 92 7.75 9.53 18.44
C TRP A 92 9.06 8.94 17.91
N ASN A 93 10.21 9.45 18.36
CA ASN A 93 11.55 9.05 17.92
C ASN A 93 11.73 9.14 16.39
N ASP A 94 11.04 10.08 15.76
CA ASP A 94 11.04 10.34 14.32
C ASP A 94 11.99 11.50 13.92
N GLY A 95 12.88 11.89 14.84
CA GLY A 95 13.77 13.03 14.68
C GLY A 95 13.13 14.40 14.93
N LEU A 96 11.81 14.48 15.11
CA LEU A 96 11.07 15.76 15.24
C LEU A 96 10.63 16.09 16.68
N ASP A 97 10.97 15.26 17.67
CA ASP A 97 10.49 15.45 19.05
C ASP A 97 10.91 16.78 19.68
N HIS A 98 12.02 17.37 19.23
CA HIS A 98 12.46 18.69 19.68
C HIS A 98 11.54 19.84 19.22
N PHE A 99 10.69 19.61 18.20
CA PHE A 99 9.62 20.54 17.83
C PHE A 99 8.33 20.31 18.65
N ARG A 100 8.19 19.18 19.36
CA ARG A 100 6.97 18.83 20.13
C ARG A 100 7.03 19.41 21.54
N LEU A 101 6.93 20.73 21.62
CA LEU A 101 6.91 21.47 22.88
C LEU A 101 5.57 21.32 23.59
N THR A 102 5.62 21.08 24.90
CA THR A 102 4.43 21.10 25.77
C THR A 102 3.88 22.53 25.88
N PRO A 103 2.60 22.69 26.26
CA PRO A 103 2.04 24.03 26.51
C PRO A 103 2.83 24.86 27.51
N ASN A 104 3.42 24.24 28.53
CA ASN A 104 4.25 24.93 29.54
C ASN A 104 5.59 25.37 28.96
N GLU A 105 6.27 24.51 28.19
CA GLU A 105 7.52 24.87 27.49
C GLU A 105 7.29 25.99 26.46
N LEU A 106 6.15 25.98 25.75
CA LEU A 106 5.78 27.06 24.85
C LEU A 106 5.60 28.38 25.60
N ARG A 107 4.83 28.38 26.70
CA ARG A 107 4.63 29.57 27.54
C ARG A 107 5.94 30.11 28.11
N GLN A 108 6.81 29.21 28.58
CA GLN A 108 8.14 29.58 29.06
C GLN A 108 8.96 30.23 27.95
N ARG A 109 9.02 29.62 26.76
CA ARG A 109 9.74 30.16 25.61
C ARG A 109 9.22 31.54 25.19
N PHE A 110 7.90 31.72 25.19
CA PHE A 110 7.29 33.03 24.91
C PHE A 110 7.67 34.08 25.94
N HIS A 111 7.78 33.69 27.21
CA HIS A 111 8.22 34.59 28.27
C HIS A 111 9.70 34.98 28.11
N GLU A 112 10.58 34.02 27.83
CA GLU A 112 12.01 34.24 27.63
C GLU A 112 12.31 35.20 26.47
N ILE A 113 11.58 35.07 25.36
CA ILE A 113 11.71 35.96 24.19
C ILE A 113 10.90 37.26 24.33
N LYS A 114 10.29 37.51 25.49
CA LYS A 114 9.44 38.68 25.79
C LYS A 114 8.34 38.88 24.73
N GLY A 115 7.65 37.80 24.36
CA GLY A 115 6.60 37.83 23.36
C GLY A 115 5.37 38.59 23.86
N ASP A 116 4.88 39.53 23.04
CA ASP A 116 3.78 40.43 23.36
C ASP A 116 3.12 40.95 22.06
N PRO A 117 1.98 40.38 21.63
CA PRO A 117 1.32 39.19 22.13
C PRO A 117 1.75 37.95 21.32
N ILE A 118 1.20 36.79 21.65
CA ILE A 118 1.39 35.57 20.86
C ILE A 118 0.20 35.39 19.92
N PHE A 119 0.47 35.18 18.63
CA PHE A 119 -0.56 34.90 17.64
C PHE A 119 -0.25 33.60 16.90
N ALA A 120 -1.28 32.87 16.46
CA ALA A 120 -1.09 31.58 15.79
C ALA A 120 -1.91 31.46 14.50
N PHE A 121 -1.37 30.69 13.57
CA PHE A 121 -2.06 30.22 12.38
C PHE A 121 -1.98 28.69 12.33
N GLN A 122 -3.14 28.04 12.27
CA GLN A 122 -3.23 26.59 12.14
C GLN A 122 -2.85 26.16 10.72
N LEU A 123 -1.85 25.29 10.62
CA LEU A 123 -1.34 24.78 9.35
C LEU A 123 -1.38 23.25 9.31
N ARG A 124 -1.92 22.72 8.22
CA ARG A 124 -1.71 21.32 7.81
C ARG A 124 -0.96 21.20 6.48
N ASN A 125 -0.84 22.31 5.75
CA ASN A 125 -0.27 22.39 4.41
C ASN A 125 1.03 23.20 4.45
N PRO A 126 1.90 23.06 3.45
CA PRO A 126 3.07 23.93 3.26
C PRO A 126 2.70 25.42 3.26
N VAL A 127 3.60 26.27 3.76
CA VAL A 127 3.45 27.72 3.73
C VAL A 127 3.88 28.24 2.35
N HIS A 128 2.98 28.94 1.66
CA HIS A 128 3.26 29.71 0.45
C HIS A 128 3.19 31.21 0.78
N ASN A 129 3.57 32.08 -0.15
CA ASN A 129 3.71 33.52 0.12
C ASN A 129 2.38 34.17 0.51
N GLY A 130 1.23 33.61 0.11
CA GLY A 130 -0.08 34.05 0.60
C GLY A 130 -0.30 33.79 2.11
N HIS A 131 0.15 32.65 2.63
CA HIS A 131 0.13 32.36 4.07
C HIS A 131 1.09 33.29 4.81
N ALA A 132 2.29 33.51 4.24
CA ALA A 132 3.28 34.40 4.82
C ALA A 132 2.82 35.85 4.87
N LEU A 133 2.26 36.37 3.77
CA LEU A 133 1.67 37.72 3.69
C LEU A 133 0.65 37.94 4.80
N LEU A 134 -0.25 36.96 5.01
CA LEU A 134 -1.22 37.02 6.09
C LEU A 134 -0.53 37.14 7.46
N MET A 135 0.42 36.25 7.76
CA MET A 135 1.12 36.22 9.04
C MET A 135 1.92 37.50 9.29
N GLN A 136 2.61 38.03 8.27
CA GLN A 136 3.33 39.30 8.32
C GLN A 136 2.39 40.48 8.57
N LYS A 137 1.27 40.56 7.84
CA LYS A 137 0.30 41.65 7.97
C LYS A 137 -0.44 41.61 9.30
N THR A 138 -0.73 40.42 9.82
CA THR A 138 -1.21 40.26 11.20
C THR A 138 -0.20 40.81 12.19
N ARG A 139 1.08 40.45 12.05
CA ARG A 139 2.13 40.98 12.92
C ARG A 139 2.20 42.51 12.89
N GLN A 140 2.17 43.11 11.70
CA GLN A 140 2.17 44.56 11.54
C GLN A 140 0.95 45.20 12.20
N SER A 141 -0.25 44.64 11.98
CA SER A 141 -1.47 45.14 12.62
C SER A 141 -1.41 45.08 14.16
N LEU A 142 -0.74 44.08 14.73
CA LEU A 142 -0.54 44.00 16.18
C LEU A 142 0.47 45.07 16.67
N LEU A 143 1.53 45.34 15.91
CA LEU A 143 2.43 46.47 16.21
C LEU A 143 1.68 47.80 16.17
N ASP A 144 0.82 48.01 15.17
CA ASP A 144 0.01 49.22 15.01
C ASP A 144 -1.01 49.38 16.16
N LYS A 145 -1.45 48.25 16.76
CA LYS A 145 -2.28 48.23 17.98
C LYS A 145 -1.48 48.52 19.27
N GLY A 146 -0.18 48.78 19.18
CA GLY A 146 0.68 49.19 20.30
C GLY A 146 1.40 48.04 21.03
N PHE A 147 1.31 46.81 20.53
CA PHE A 147 2.05 45.68 21.09
C PHE A 147 3.54 45.77 20.75
N LYS A 148 4.42 45.37 21.68
CA LYS A 148 5.87 45.64 21.54
C LYS A 148 6.62 44.58 20.76
N ASN A 149 6.24 43.31 20.90
CA ASN A 149 6.96 42.20 20.29
C ASN A 149 6.03 41.05 19.90
N PRO A 150 5.17 41.23 18.87
CA PRO A 150 4.28 40.17 18.45
C PRO A 150 5.07 38.97 17.92
N ILE A 151 4.80 37.80 18.49
CA ILE A 151 5.44 36.53 18.12
C ILE A 151 4.42 35.60 17.45
N LEU A 152 4.80 35.10 16.28
CA LEU A 152 4.07 34.05 15.58
C LEU A 152 4.39 32.69 16.21
N LEU A 153 3.37 31.97 16.66
CA LEU A 153 3.45 30.53 16.87
C LEU A 153 3.04 29.82 15.58
N LEU A 154 4.04 29.41 14.80
CA LEU A 154 3.87 28.58 13.60
C LEU A 154 3.65 27.14 14.07
N HIS A 155 2.39 26.71 14.12
CA HIS A 155 1.97 25.53 14.88
C HIS A 155 1.36 24.42 14.01
N PRO A 156 2.13 23.77 13.12
CA PRO A 156 1.58 22.72 12.27
C PRO A 156 1.03 21.51 13.05
N LEU A 157 0.02 20.84 12.48
CA LEU A 157 -0.43 19.53 12.95
C LEU A 157 0.64 18.46 12.68
N GLY A 158 0.87 17.59 13.66
CA GLY A 158 1.86 16.51 13.58
C GLY A 158 1.36 15.14 13.99
N GLY A 159 0.04 14.92 14.05
CA GLY A 159 -0.54 13.58 14.03
C GLY A 159 -0.91 13.13 12.63
N TRP A 160 -1.72 12.06 12.54
CA TRP A 160 -2.22 11.52 11.29
C TRP A 160 -2.95 12.57 10.42
N THR A 161 -2.68 12.53 9.12
CA THR A 161 -3.39 13.29 8.07
C THR A 161 -3.73 12.33 6.92
N LYS A 162 -4.68 12.69 6.06
CA LYS A 162 -5.06 11.90 4.88
C LYS A 162 -3.91 11.78 3.87
N ASP A 163 -3.95 10.74 3.04
CA ASP A 163 -2.83 10.30 2.18
C ASP A 163 -2.36 11.28 1.09
N ASP A 164 -3.19 12.27 0.74
CA ASP A 164 -2.86 13.33 -0.23
C ASP A 164 -2.38 14.63 0.41
N ASP A 165 -2.28 14.70 1.75
CA ASP A 165 -1.59 15.78 2.46
C ASP A 165 -0.06 15.55 2.46
N VAL A 166 0.71 16.63 2.60
CA VAL A 166 2.19 16.57 2.61
C VAL A 166 2.66 15.96 3.94
N PRO A 167 3.59 14.98 3.93
CA PRO A 167 4.16 14.39 5.15
C PRO A 167 4.71 15.41 6.14
N LEU A 168 4.67 15.08 7.43
CA LEU A 168 5.02 16.01 8.51
C LEU A 168 6.48 16.47 8.44
N ASP A 169 7.41 15.54 8.26
CA ASP A 169 8.84 15.79 8.10
C ASP A 169 9.13 16.77 6.95
N VAL A 170 8.51 16.54 5.79
CA VAL A 170 8.62 17.43 4.64
C VAL A 170 8.04 18.82 4.96
N ARG A 171 6.87 18.89 5.63
CA ARG A 171 6.28 20.17 6.05
C ARG A 171 7.19 20.91 7.02
N ILE A 172 7.79 20.23 8.00
CA ILE A 172 8.71 20.85 8.96
C ILE A 172 9.95 21.39 8.25
N ALA A 173 10.55 20.62 7.34
CA ALA A 173 11.67 21.09 6.53
C ALA A 173 11.26 22.35 5.71
N GLN A 174 10.09 22.34 5.08
CA GLN A 174 9.56 23.50 4.36
C GLN A 174 9.36 24.72 5.27
N TYR A 175 8.84 24.55 6.49
CA TYR A 175 8.72 25.67 7.41
C TYR A 175 10.07 26.20 7.88
N GLN A 176 11.06 25.33 8.06
CA GLN A 176 12.43 25.78 8.36
C GLN A 176 13.00 26.59 7.20
N ALA A 177 12.88 26.10 5.96
CA ALA A 177 13.33 26.87 4.79
C ALA A 177 12.62 28.23 4.67
N VAL A 178 11.30 28.32 4.88
CA VAL A 178 10.61 29.64 4.89
C VAL A 178 11.23 30.61 5.90
N LEU A 179 11.69 30.10 7.04
CA LEU A 179 12.26 30.91 8.12
C LEU A 179 13.74 31.26 7.91
N ASP A 180 14.44 30.45 7.11
CA ASP A 180 15.88 30.57 6.87
C ASP A 180 16.18 31.15 5.47
N ASP A 181 15.14 31.49 4.71
CA ASP A 181 15.21 32.02 3.34
C ASP A 181 15.68 33.47 3.28
N ASP A 182 16.48 33.78 2.25
CA ASP A 182 17.05 35.11 1.98
C ASP A 182 15.98 36.15 1.64
N ASP A 183 14.83 35.71 1.11
CA ASP A 183 13.67 36.59 0.85
C ASP A 183 12.98 37.07 2.14
N ASN A 184 13.39 36.54 3.31
CA ASN A 184 12.86 36.87 4.64
C ASN A 184 11.32 36.83 4.70
N VAL A 185 10.75 35.80 4.07
CA VAL A 185 9.30 35.59 3.95
C VAL A 185 8.64 35.44 5.33
N LEU A 186 9.32 34.86 6.31
CA LEU A 186 8.94 34.95 7.72
C LEU A 186 10.18 35.20 8.57
N ASP A 187 10.08 36.18 9.48
CA ASP A 187 11.18 36.51 10.39
C ASP A 187 11.40 35.40 11.43
N ARG A 188 12.57 34.75 11.36
CA ARG A 188 13.04 33.71 12.28
C ARG A 188 12.98 34.14 13.75
N ASN A 189 13.37 35.37 14.04
CA ASN A 189 13.45 35.90 15.40
C ASN A 189 12.09 36.29 15.97
N LYS A 190 11.06 36.35 15.11
CA LYS A 190 9.68 36.65 15.49
C LYS A 190 8.74 35.46 15.32
N THR A 191 9.31 34.26 15.12
CA THR A 191 8.54 33.04 14.89
C THR A 191 9.04 31.89 15.75
N VAL A 192 8.12 31.22 16.44
CA VAL A 192 8.35 29.95 17.13
C VAL A 192 7.68 28.85 16.32
N LEU A 193 8.47 27.95 15.76
CA LEU A 193 8.01 26.72 15.10
C LEU A 193 7.88 25.60 16.13
N ALA A 194 6.68 25.04 16.26
CA ALA A 194 6.42 23.89 17.14
C ALA A 194 5.35 22.97 16.53
N ILE A 195 5.41 21.68 16.82
CA ILE A 195 4.42 20.69 16.35
C ILE A 195 3.29 20.58 17.36
N PHE A 196 2.04 20.67 16.88
CA PHE A 196 0.86 20.26 17.63
C PHE A 196 0.57 18.78 17.33
N PRO A 197 0.82 17.83 18.26
CA PRO A 197 0.75 16.39 18.00
C PRO A 197 -0.69 15.87 18.03
N SER A 198 -1.60 16.53 17.32
CA SER A 198 -2.98 16.08 17.11
C SER A 198 -3.14 15.51 15.71
N PRO A 199 -3.92 14.43 15.52
CA PRO A 199 -4.38 14.05 14.19
C PRO A 199 -5.31 15.13 13.63
N MET A 200 -5.41 15.16 12.32
CA MET A 200 -6.42 15.92 11.59
C MET A 200 -7.69 15.06 11.47
N LEU A 201 -8.83 15.60 11.92
CA LEU A 201 -10.11 14.88 11.84
C LEU A 201 -10.87 15.22 10.56
N TYR A 202 -10.59 16.38 9.97
CA TYR A 202 -11.38 16.98 8.88
C TYR A 202 -12.82 17.31 9.29
N ALA A 203 -13.04 17.66 10.58
CA ALA A 203 -14.36 17.96 11.15
C ALA A 203 -14.73 19.45 11.13
N GLY A 204 -14.07 20.24 10.27
CA GLY A 204 -14.46 21.61 9.95
C GLY A 204 -14.74 22.49 11.19
N PRO A 205 -15.95 23.06 11.33
CA PRO A 205 -16.31 23.95 12.44
C PRO A 205 -16.15 23.36 13.86
N ARG A 206 -16.27 22.03 14.03
CA ARG A 206 -16.04 21.39 15.33
C ARG A 206 -14.55 21.32 15.66
N GLU A 207 -13.75 20.96 14.67
CA GLU A 207 -12.31 20.79 14.85
C GLU A 207 -11.57 22.12 14.99
N VAL A 208 -12.01 23.18 14.31
CA VAL A 208 -11.35 24.49 14.44
C VAL A 208 -11.46 25.05 15.87
N GLN A 209 -12.54 24.73 16.60
CA GLN A 209 -12.65 25.07 18.03
C GLN A 209 -11.63 24.30 18.87
N TRP A 210 -11.41 23.01 18.59
CA TRP A 210 -10.38 22.20 19.22
C TRP A 210 -8.98 22.77 18.96
N HIS A 211 -8.71 23.17 17.71
CA HIS A 211 -7.44 23.82 17.35
C HIS A 211 -7.25 25.13 18.11
N ALA A 212 -8.27 26.00 18.16
CA ALA A 212 -8.23 27.27 18.87
C ALA A 212 -8.03 27.08 20.39
N LYS A 213 -8.79 26.15 21.00
CA LYS A 213 -8.66 25.76 22.41
C LYS A 213 -7.25 25.31 22.74
N ALA A 214 -6.66 24.43 21.93
CA ALA A 214 -5.30 23.95 22.12
C ALA A 214 -4.26 25.08 22.10
N ARG A 215 -4.44 26.07 21.20
CA ARG A 215 -3.52 27.22 21.09
C ARG A 215 -3.69 28.20 22.24
N MET A 216 -4.92 28.43 22.68
CA MET A 216 -5.19 29.18 23.91
C MET A 216 -4.52 28.52 25.13
N THR A 217 -4.56 27.19 25.23
CA THR A 217 -3.84 26.42 26.26
C THR A 217 -2.32 26.54 26.13
N ALA A 218 -1.79 26.68 24.92
CA ALA A 218 -0.37 26.95 24.66
C ALA A 218 0.05 28.42 24.94
N GLY A 219 -0.88 29.32 25.27
CA GLY A 219 -0.58 30.73 25.59
C GLY A 219 -0.79 31.70 24.44
N VAL A 220 -1.46 31.30 23.36
CA VAL A 220 -1.81 32.18 22.25
C VAL A 220 -2.92 33.14 22.66
N ASN A 221 -2.77 34.42 22.28
CA ASN A 221 -3.74 35.50 22.50
C ASN A 221 -4.60 35.76 21.26
N PHE A 222 -4.01 35.67 20.05
CA PHE A 222 -4.70 35.94 18.78
C PHE A 222 -4.67 34.72 17.86
N TYR A 223 -5.79 34.37 17.24
CA TYR A 223 -5.89 33.20 16.38
C TYR A 223 -6.42 33.57 15.00
N ILE A 224 -5.61 33.30 13.99
CA ILE A 224 -5.97 33.56 12.61
C ILE A 224 -6.78 32.38 12.07
N VAL A 225 -7.98 32.65 11.54
CA VAL A 225 -8.86 31.64 10.95
C VAL A 225 -9.13 31.94 9.47
N GLY A 226 -8.77 30.99 8.60
CA GLY A 226 -8.95 31.06 7.15
C GLY A 226 -10.34 30.62 6.67
N ARG A 227 -10.50 30.60 5.34
CA ARG A 227 -11.63 29.96 4.64
C ARG A 227 -11.59 28.44 4.85
N ASP A 228 -12.73 27.82 5.11
CA ASP A 228 -12.91 26.37 5.27
C ASP A 228 -11.89 25.74 6.23
N PRO A 229 -11.76 26.26 7.47
CA PRO A 229 -10.76 25.79 8.41
C PRO A 229 -11.10 24.36 8.84
N ALA A 230 -10.10 23.50 8.80
CA ALA A 230 -10.23 22.07 9.04
C ALA A 230 -11.24 21.32 8.15
N GLY A 231 -11.63 21.89 7.00
CA GLY A 231 -12.58 21.29 6.08
C GLY A 231 -11.99 20.27 5.10
N ILE A 232 -12.91 19.60 4.40
CA ILE A 232 -12.66 18.62 3.35
C ILE A 232 -13.77 18.69 2.30
N GLY A 233 -13.49 18.22 1.08
CA GLY A 233 -14.50 18.05 0.04
C GLY A 233 -15.59 17.06 0.46
N HIS A 234 -16.80 17.23 -0.08
CA HIS A 234 -17.91 16.35 0.21
C HIS A 234 -17.64 14.93 -0.32
N PRO A 235 -17.81 13.86 0.48
CA PRO A 235 -17.41 12.50 0.12
C PRO A 235 -18.05 12.00 -1.19
N ARG A 236 -19.34 12.28 -1.40
CA ARG A 236 -20.10 11.82 -2.59
C ARG A 236 -20.27 12.87 -3.70
N ILE A 237 -20.08 14.15 -3.41
CA ILE A 237 -20.42 15.24 -4.34
C ILE A 237 -19.15 16.01 -4.65
N LYS A 238 -18.41 15.58 -5.69
CA LYS A 238 -17.06 16.09 -5.98
C LYS A 238 -16.97 17.61 -6.22
N SER A 239 -18.08 18.26 -6.56
CA SER A 239 -18.14 19.71 -6.81
C SER A 239 -18.44 20.55 -5.57
N LYS A 240 -18.62 19.94 -4.39
CA LYS A 240 -18.98 20.66 -3.16
C LYS A 240 -17.99 20.40 -2.03
N ASP A 241 -17.77 21.43 -1.23
CA ASP A 241 -17.13 21.30 0.08
C ASP A 241 -18.13 20.65 1.07
N LEU A 242 -17.63 19.89 2.06
CA LEU A 242 -18.49 19.28 3.09
C LEU A 242 -19.11 20.35 4.01
N TYR A 243 -18.38 21.43 4.26
CA TYR A 243 -18.79 22.52 5.13
C TYR A 243 -18.91 23.82 4.34
N ASP A 244 -19.78 24.71 4.81
CA ASP A 244 -19.76 26.08 4.31
C ASP A 244 -18.42 26.74 4.69
N PRO A 245 -17.74 27.42 3.76
CA PRO A 245 -16.39 27.93 4.00
C PRO A 245 -16.28 28.99 5.11
N THR A 246 -17.40 29.58 5.55
CA THR A 246 -17.45 30.61 6.60
C THR A 246 -17.82 30.05 7.97
N HIS A 247 -18.35 28.83 8.06
CA HIS A 247 -18.89 28.29 9.30
C HIS A 247 -17.86 28.21 10.42
N GLY A 248 -16.61 27.82 10.12
CA GLY A 248 -15.58 27.71 11.14
C GLY A 248 -15.27 29.04 11.84
N SER A 249 -15.15 30.13 11.08
CA SER A 249 -14.94 31.47 11.65
C SER A 249 -16.13 31.93 12.49
N LYS A 250 -17.36 31.74 11.99
CA LYS A 250 -18.60 32.12 12.70
C LYS A 250 -18.73 31.37 14.03
N VAL A 251 -18.46 30.07 14.03
CA VAL A 251 -18.54 29.24 15.23
C VAL A 251 -17.52 29.69 16.29
N LEU A 252 -16.28 30.03 15.89
CA LEU A 252 -15.27 30.52 16.85
C LEU A 252 -15.71 31.81 17.55
N THR A 253 -16.33 32.74 16.83
CA THR A 253 -16.81 34.00 17.43
C THR A 253 -17.95 33.82 18.43
N MET A 254 -18.65 32.67 18.37
CA MET A 254 -19.78 32.34 19.25
C MET A 254 -19.42 31.28 20.30
N ALA A 255 -18.20 30.73 20.25
CA ALA A 255 -17.81 29.58 21.06
C ALA A 255 -17.58 29.97 22.52
N LEU A 256 -18.43 29.45 23.41
CA LEU A 256 -18.24 29.57 24.85
C LEU A 256 -16.94 28.88 25.26
N GLY A 257 -16.19 29.51 26.17
CA GLY A 257 -14.92 28.98 26.67
C GLY A 257 -13.67 29.37 25.87
N LEU A 258 -13.81 30.13 24.77
CA LEU A 258 -12.70 30.66 23.96
C LEU A 258 -12.50 32.20 24.10
N HIS A 259 -13.16 32.83 25.07
CA HIS A 259 -13.16 34.29 25.29
C HIS A 259 -11.78 34.95 25.50
N ARG A 260 -10.72 34.17 25.79
CA ARG A 260 -9.35 34.69 25.95
C ARG A 260 -8.58 34.78 24.63
N LEU A 261 -9.18 34.34 23.54
CA LEU A 261 -8.58 34.29 22.22
C LEU A 261 -9.30 35.30 21.32
N GLU A 262 -8.58 36.30 20.83
CA GLU A 262 -9.11 37.22 19.82
C GLU A 262 -9.01 36.55 18.43
N ILE A 263 -10.14 36.39 17.77
CA ILE A 263 -10.22 35.75 16.45
C ILE A 263 -9.95 36.80 15.39
N LEU A 264 -8.92 36.58 14.59
CA LEU A 264 -8.56 37.44 13.46
C LEU A 264 -9.11 36.83 12.17
N ALA A 265 -10.11 37.50 11.60
CA ALA A 265 -10.70 37.09 10.33
C ALA A 265 -9.69 37.22 9.18
N PHE A 266 -9.65 36.21 8.33
CA PHE A 266 -8.77 36.16 7.16
C PHE A 266 -9.21 37.14 6.07
N ARG A 267 -8.24 37.85 5.48
CA ARG A 267 -8.40 38.51 4.18
C ARG A 267 -7.88 37.57 3.10
N VAL A 268 -8.66 37.39 2.04
CA VAL A 268 -8.32 36.45 0.97
C VAL A 268 -7.08 36.93 0.24
N ALA A 269 -6.02 36.11 0.22
CA ALA A 269 -4.84 36.34 -0.59
C ALA A 269 -4.94 35.54 -1.90
N ALA A 270 -4.57 36.16 -3.02
CA ALA A 270 -4.54 35.56 -4.35
C ALA A 270 -3.29 36.01 -5.10
N TYR A 271 -2.92 35.29 -6.17
CA TYR A 271 -1.73 35.63 -6.95
C TYR A 271 -2.06 36.79 -7.89
N ASN A 272 -1.43 37.94 -7.70
CA ASN A 272 -1.56 39.07 -8.62
C ASN A 272 -0.65 38.85 -9.83
N LYS A 273 -1.25 38.68 -11.01
CA LYS A 273 -0.54 38.36 -12.26
C LYS A 273 0.29 39.53 -12.81
N ILE A 274 -0.08 40.76 -12.47
CA ILE A 274 0.62 41.99 -12.91
C ILE A 274 1.85 42.21 -12.03
N GLU A 275 1.66 42.15 -10.72
CA GLU A 275 2.71 42.36 -9.71
C GLU A 275 3.60 41.14 -9.51
N LYS A 276 3.20 39.98 -10.05
CA LYS A 276 3.86 38.68 -9.90
C LYS A 276 4.16 38.31 -8.44
N LYS A 277 3.18 38.51 -7.56
CA LYS A 277 3.29 38.23 -6.13
C LYS A 277 1.94 37.89 -5.52
N MET A 278 1.95 37.25 -4.36
CA MET A 278 0.75 37.09 -3.55
C MET A 278 0.34 38.44 -2.96
N ASP A 279 -0.93 38.80 -3.12
CA ASP A 279 -1.51 40.05 -2.61
C ASP A 279 -2.93 39.81 -2.08
N PHE A 280 -3.47 40.74 -1.28
CA PHE A 280 -4.87 40.65 -0.86
C PHE A 280 -5.80 40.92 -2.04
N TYR A 281 -6.72 40.00 -2.25
CA TYR A 281 -7.67 40.04 -3.35
C TYR A 281 -8.52 41.31 -3.32
N ASP A 282 -8.52 42.05 -4.42
CA ASP A 282 -9.37 43.20 -4.69
C ASP A 282 -10.46 42.81 -5.69
N PRO A 283 -11.75 42.76 -5.26
CA PRO A 283 -12.86 42.42 -6.15
C PRO A 283 -13.00 43.34 -7.37
N LEU A 284 -12.55 44.60 -7.27
CA LEU A 284 -12.62 45.57 -8.37
C LEU A 284 -11.59 45.30 -9.48
N LYS A 285 -10.58 44.46 -9.20
CA LYS A 285 -9.50 44.10 -10.12
C LYS A 285 -9.41 42.60 -10.32
N HIS A 286 -10.55 41.91 -10.30
CA HIS A 286 -10.62 40.44 -10.32
C HIS A 286 -9.81 39.80 -11.44
N ASP A 287 -9.83 40.40 -12.63
CA ASP A 287 -9.10 39.97 -13.82
C ASP A 287 -7.57 39.96 -13.65
N GLN A 288 -7.04 40.67 -12.66
CA GLN A 288 -5.61 40.71 -12.33
C GLN A 288 -5.18 39.58 -11.39
N TYR A 289 -6.12 38.85 -10.76
CA TYR A 289 -5.82 37.82 -9.78
C TYR A 289 -6.01 36.40 -10.32
N ASP A 290 -5.21 35.44 -9.83
CA ASP A 290 -5.41 34.00 -10.02
C ASP A 290 -5.52 33.29 -8.66
N PHE A 291 -6.51 32.41 -8.56
CA PHE A 291 -6.76 31.59 -7.37
C PHE A 291 -6.14 30.22 -7.57
N ILE A 292 -4.90 30.07 -7.13
CA ILE A 292 -4.16 28.83 -7.27
C ILE A 292 -4.61 27.85 -6.18
N SER A 293 -5.49 26.91 -6.55
CA SER A 293 -6.03 25.91 -5.62
C SER A 293 -4.97 24.87 -5.21
N GLY A 294 -5.19 24.20 -4.07
CA GLY A 294 -4.34 23.08 -3.66
C GLY A 294 -4.31 21.94 -4.69
N THR A 295 -5.38 21.74 -5.47
CA THR A 295 -5.40 20.76 -6.57
C THR A 295 -4.51 21.20 -7.73
N LYS A 296 -4.55 22.49 -8.09
CA LYS A 296 -3.65 23.09 -9.10
C LYS A 296 -2.19 22.98 -8.64
N MET A 297 -1.90 23.26 -7.36
CA MET A 297 -0.56 23.09 -6.80
C MET A 297 -0.08 21.64 -6.80
N ARG A 298 -0.94 20.68 -6.42
CA ARG A 298 -0.58 19.25 -6.52
C ARG A 298 -0.32 18.82 -7.96
N GLN A 299 -1.05 19.37 -8.93
CA GLN A 299 -0.80 19.11 -10.34
C GLN A 299 0.56 19.66 -10.78
N ILE A 300 0.84 20.93 -10.46
CA ILE A 300 2.13 21.59 -10.71
C ILE A 300 3.29 20.75 -10.12
N ALA A 301 3.16 20.33 -8.86
CA ALA A 301 4.15 19.48 -8.20
C ALA A 301 4.31 18.10 -8.86
N ARG A 302 3.21 17.46 -9.33
CA ARG A 302 3.25 16.15 -10.02
C ARG A 302 3.87 16.23 -11.41
N THR A 303 3.66 17.33 -12.13
CA THR A 303 4.21 17.51 -13.48
C THR A 303 5.64 18.03 -13.48
N GLY A 304 6.19 18.37 -12.30
CA GLY A 304 7.48 19.04 -12.18
C GLY A 304 7.47 20.47 -12.75
N ALA A 305 6.29 21.05 -12.91
CA ALA A 305 6.18 22.45 -13.35
C ALA A 305 6.53 23.36 -12.17
N LEU A 306 7.07 24.54 -12.46
CA LEU A 306 7.27 25.56 -11.44
C LEU A 306 5.95 26.30 -11.20
N PRO A 307 5.58 26.61 -9.94
CA PRO A 307 4.52 27.56 -9.69
C PRO A 307 4.96 28.96 -10.18
N PRO A 308 4.02 29.89 -10.37
CA PRO A 308 4.36 31.25 -10.79
C PRO A 308 5.36 31.92 -9.83
N ASP A 309 6.29 32.70 -10.38
CA ASP A 309 7.25 33.50 -9.60
C ASP A 309 6.53 34.30 -8.52
N GLY A 310 7.08 34.34 -7.30
CA GLY A 310 6.47 35.07 -6.18
C GLY A 310 5.26 34.39 -5.53
N PHE A 311 4.85 33.19 -5.98
CA PHE A 311 3.82 32.39 -5.30
C PHE A 311 4.32 31.74 -4.00
N MET A 312 5.54 31.24 -4.01
CA MET A 312 6.21 30.56 -2.90
C MET A 312 7.72 30.88 -2.98
N SER A 313 8.42 30.85 -1.85
CA SER A 313 9.88 30.96 -1.82
C SER A 313 10.56 29.83 -2.60
N ILE A 314 11.64 30.13 -3.32
CA ILE A 314 12.43 29.15 -4.07
C ILE A 314 13.01 28.09 -3.12
N ALA A 315 13.55 28.50 -1.97
CA ALA A 315 14.08 27.59 -0.95
C ALA A 315 13.04 26.55 -0.49
N VAL A 316 11.76 26.94 -0.47
CA VAL A 316 10.64 26.06 -0.10
C VAL A 316 10.22 25.16 -1.26
N MET A 317 10.32 25.64 -2.50
CA MET A 317 10.08 24.84 -3.71
C MET A 317 11.15 23.76 -3.90
N ASP A 318 12.40 24.07 -3.55
CA ASP A 318 13.55 23.17 -3.66
C ASP A 318 13.49 22.03 -2.64
N ILE A 319 12.77 22.21 -1.54
CA ILE A 319 12.31 21.11 -0.69
C ILE A 319 11.20 20.38 -1.44
N LYS A 320 11.65 19.55 -2.39
CA LYS A 320 10.78 18.71 -3.20
C LYS A 320 9.90 17.89 -2.28
N CYS A 321 8.61 17.83 -2.58
CA CYS A 321 7.74 16.73 -2.15
C CYS A 321 8.18 15.45 -2.87
N VAL A 322 9.42 15.02 -2.70
CA VAL A 322 9.69 13.60 -2.77
C VAL A 322 8.97 13.06 -1.56
N LYS A 323 7.97 12.20 -1.76
CA LYS A 323 7.50 11.38 -0.66
C LYS A 323 8.74 10.68 -0.14
N VAL A 324 9.25 11.18 1.00
CA VAL A 324 10.09 10.43 1.90
C VAL A 324 9.36 9.10 2.04
N GLY A 325 9.95 8.05 1.46
CA GLY A 325 9.55 6.72 1.82
C GLY A 325 9.54 6.63 3.35
N MET A 326 8.62 5.92 4.00
CA MET A 326 8.55 4.46 3.83
C MET A 326 9.59 3.95 2.82
N THR A 327 10.84 3.74 3.22
CA THR A 327 11.20 3.19 4.52
C THR A 327 11.29 4.20 5.68
N ASN A 328 11.86 5.38 5.66
CA ASN A 328 13.11 5.68 5.04
C ASN A 328 13.16 5.30 3.57
N GLN A 329 12.60 6.01 2.60
CA GLN A 329 13.22 5.87 1.28
C GLN A 329 13.15 7.15 0.46
N SER A 330 14.34 7.74 0.44
CA SER A 330 15.00 8.32 -0.72
C SER A 330 14.48 9.69 -1.17
N GLN A 331 15.22 10.72 -0.77
CA GLN A 331 15.67 11.76 -1.68
C GLN A 331 17.15 11.55 -1.99
N TRP A 332 17.46 11.24 -3.25
CA TRP A 332 18.55 11.74 -4.10
C TRP A 332 18.07 11.36 -5.52
N VAL A 333 17.93 12.26 -6.50
CA VAL A 333 18.98 12.72 -7.42
C VAL A 333 18.47 13.95 -8.22
N ALA A 334 19.31 14.97 -8.42
CA ALA A 334 19.76 15.42 -9.75
C ALA A 334 20.61 16.71 -9.70
N ASN A 335 21.91 16.61 -9.97
CA ASN A 335 22.66 17.48 -10.90
C ASN A 335 23.86 16.68 -11.49
N PRO A 336 24.22 16.79 -12.78
CA PRO A 336 24.90 15.73 -13.54
C PRO A 336 26.42 15.91 -13.77
N GLU A 337 27.16 16.58 -12.90
CA GLU A 337 28.62 16.64 -13.00
C GLU A 337 29.23 16.23 -11.66
N TYR A 338 30.26 15.38 -11.71
CA TYR A 338 30.85 14.60 -10.60
C TYR A 338 30.11 13.30 -10.22
N ILE A 339 30.27 12.27 -11.06
CA ILE A 339 30.06 10.88 -10.64
C ILE A 339 31.23 10.50 -9.72
N ASN A 340 31.07 10.69 -8.42
CA ASN A 340 31.93 10.11 -7.41
C ASN A 340 31.29 8.81 -6.91
N VAL A 341 31.88 7.67 -7.30
CA VAL A 341 31.36 6.30 -7.17
C VAL A 341 31.22 5.84 -5.70
N HIS A 342 31.46 6.73 -4.73
CA HIS A 342 31.51 6.43 -3.30
C HIS A 342 30.38 7.04 -2.45
N GLN A 343 29.37 7.68 -3.06
CA GLN A 343 28.18 8.23 -2.37
C GLN A 343 26.84 7.67 -2.89
N ILE A 344 26.77 6.38 -3.18
CA ILE A 344 25.48 5.68 -3.29
C ILE A 344 24.88 5.61 -1.88
N PRO A 345 23.63 6.06 -1.62
CA PRO A 345 23.00 5.89 -0.32
C PRO A 345 23.07 4.43 0.11
N LYS A 346 23.41 4.16 1.37
CA LYS A 346 23.36 2.86 2.05
C LYS A 346 21.98 2.16 1.99
N VAL A 347 21.02 2.71 1.25
CA VAL A 347 19.61 2.33 1.13
C VAL A 347 19.37 1.35 -0.03
N LEU A 348 20.41 1.03 -0.82
CA LEU A 348 20.42 -0.17 -1.67
C LEU A 348 21.17 -1.33 -1.00
N THR A 349 21.20 -1.37 0.33
CA THR A 349 21.39 -2.63 1.04
C THR A 349 20.10 -3.41 0.90
N THR A 350 20.08 -4.35 -0.03
CA THR A 350 18.92 -5.17 -0.38
C THR A 350 18.67 -6.27 0.65
N ASP A 351 18.58 -5.88 1.92
CA ASP A 351 18.40 -6.80 3.03
C ASP A 351 16.90 -6.97 3.27
N VAL A 352 16.25 -7.67 2.33
CA VAL A 352 14.97 -8.30 2.63
C VAL A 352 15.26 -9.48 3.56
N GLU A 353 15.02 -9.27 4.84
CA GLU A 353 15.16 -10.31 5.86
C GLU A 353 13.96 -11.26 5.79
N PHE A 354 14.20 -12.48 5.30
CA PHE A 354 13.29 -13.59 5.50
C PHE A 354 13.52 -14.11 6.91
N VAL A 355 12.80 -13.56 7.88
CA VAL A 355 12.87 -14.06 9.26
C VAL A 355 12.29 -15.49 9.27
N GLN A 356 13.14 -16.47 9.55
CA GLN A 356 12.69 -17.83 9.81
C GLN A 356 12.14 -17.86 11.23
N ASP A 357 10.83 -18.03 11.37
CA ASP A 357 10.23 -18.23 12.68
C ASP A 357 10.37 -19.69 13.11
N ASP A 358 10.55 -19.93 14.41
CA ASP A 358 10.58 -21.25 15.05
C ASP A 358 9.19 -21.92 15.09
N TYR A 359 8.60 -22.20 13.93
CA TYR A 359 7.58 -23.24 13.84
C TYR A 359 8.28 -24.60 13.84
N ASP A 360 7.65 -25.61 14.44
CA ASP A 360 8.22 -26.95 14.55
C ASP A 360 8.56 -27.45 13.14
N ARG A 361 9.85 -27.38 12.73
CA ARG A 361 10.33 -27.80 11.41
C ARG A 361 9.91 -29.24 11.09
N LYS A 362 9.57 -30.03 12.11
CA LYS A 362 9.03 -31.40 11.99
C LYS A 362 7.59 -31.48 11.50
N LEU A 363 6.82 -30.38 11.51
CA LEU A 363 5.39 -30.42 11.18
C LEU A 363 5.11 -30.62 9.68
N TYR A 364 6.02 -30.15 8.81
CA TYR A 364 5.93 -30.23 7.36
C TYR A 364 7.32 -30.49 6.73
N GLU A 365 7.47 -31.65 6.09
CA GLU A 365 8.74 -32.17 5.53
C GLU A 365 9.36 -31.28 4.43
N TYR A 366 8.62 -30.29 3.94
CA TYR A 366 8.96 -29.53 2.74
C TYR A 366 9.03 -28.00 2.96
N HIS A 367 8.91 -27.56 4.20
CA HIS A 367 9.06 -26.13 4.52
C HIS A 367 10.45 -25.61 4.15
N SER A 368 11.50 -26.42 4.34
CA SER A 368 12.86 -26.09 3.89
C SER A 368 12.90 -25.81 2.39
N ASP A 369 12.31 -26.67 1.55
CA ASP A 369 12.37 -26.51 0.09
C ASP A 369 11.71 -25.20 -0.38
N VAL A 370 10.62 -24.80 0.29
CA VAL A 370 9.95 -23.53 0.00
C VAL A 370 10.84 -22.36 0.40
N VAL A 371 11.42 -22.37 1.62
CA VAL A 371 12.35 -21.33 2.08
C VAL A 371 13.56 -21.23 1.15
N ASP A 372 14.13 -22.37 0.75
CA ASP A 372 15.27 -22.43 -0.16
C ASP A 372 14.92 -21.82 -1.53
N THR A 373 13.68 -22.02 -2.00
CA THR A 373 13.18 -21.36 -3.21
C THR A 373 13.17 -19.84 -3.04
N TYR A 374 12.65 -19.32 -1.93
CA TYR A 374 12.63 -17.88 -1.64
C TYR A 374 14.04 -17.28 -1.54
N GLU A 375 14.97 -17.94 -0.83
CA GLU A 375 16.36 -17.47 -0.71
C GLU A 375 17.10 -17.51 -2.05
N SER A 376 16.90 -18.58 -2.84
CA SER A 376 17.43 -18.66 -4.20
C SER A 376 16.92 -17.52 -5.09
N ARG A 377 15.61 -17.20 -5.03
CA ARG A 377 15.03 -16.07 -5.77
C ARG A 377 15.60 -14.74 -5.31
N LYS A 378 15.71 -14.53 -3.99
CA LYS A 378 16.32 -13.33 -3.40
C LYS A 378 17.70 -13.11 -3.99
N LEU A 379 18.59 -14.10 -3.87
CA LEU A 379 19.96 -14.02 -4.40
C LEU A 379 19.97 -13.70 -5.90
N SER A 380 19.10 -14.35 -6.67
CA SER A 380 19.00 -14.11 -8.11
C SER A 380 18.57 -12.67 -8.43
N ILE A 381 17.61 -12.11 -7.68
CA ILE A 381 17.19 -10.70 -7.81
C ILE A 381 18.33 -9.74 -7.41
N LEU A 382 19.10 -10.07 -6.37
CA LEU A 382 20.23 -9.24 -5.92
C LEU A 382 21.34 -9.21 -6.97
N LYS A 383 21.69 -10.37 -7.52
CA LYS A 383 22.78 -10.53 -8.49
C LYS A 383 22.42 -10.04 -9.90
N ASN A 384 21.14 -9.87 -10.25
CA ASN A 384 20.74 -9.52 -11.61
C ASN A 384 21.14 -8.06 -11.99
N PRO A 385 22.04 -7.85 -12.98
CA PRO A 385 22.55 -6.52 -13.36
C PRO A 385 21.60 -5.71 -14.24
N SER A 386 20.54 -6.34 -14.74
CA SER A 386 19.59 -5.79 -15.71
C SER A 386 18.39 -5.14 -15.03
N LEU A 387 18.12 -5.54 -13.78
CA LEU A 387 17.15 -4.90 -12.91
C LEU A 387 17.60 -3.49 -12.51
N SER A 388 16.69 -2.53 -12.67
CA SER A 388 16.84 -1.21 -12.07
C SER A 388 16.78 -1.32 -10.54
N SER A 389 17.35 -0.35 -9.82
CA SER A 389 17.25 -0.28 -8.36
C SER A 389 15.81 -0.34 -7.84
N LEU A 390 14.88 0.35 -8.52
CA LEU A 390 13.45 0.30 -8.23
C LEU A 390 12.88 -1.09 -8.54
N GLY A 391 13.25 -1.67 -9.68
CA GLY A 391 12.79 -2.99 -10.07
C GLY A 391 13.20 -4.08 -9.09
N ARG A 392 14.47 -4.04 -8.65
CA ARG A 392 15.02 -4.93 -7.62
C ARG A 392 14.25 -4.80 -6.31
N HIS A 393 14.04 -3.58 -5.84
CA HIS A 393 13.26 -3.32 -4.61
C HIS A 393 11.82 -3.84 -4.72
N MET A 394 11.13 -3.57 -5.83
CA MET A 394 9.76 -4.03 -6.04
C MET A 394 9.65 -5.56 -6.08
N LEU A 395 10.62 -6.24 -6.71
CA LEU A 395 10.65 -7.71 -6.76
C LEU A 395 10.90 -8.32 -5.39
N LEU A 396 11.88 -7.80 -4.64
CA LEU A 396 12.18 -8.29 -3.31
C LEU A 396 11.00 -8.07 -2.34
N ASN A 397 10.31 -6.92 -2.43
CA ASN A 397 9.10 -6.68 -1.63
C ASN A 397 7.95 -7.63 -1.97
N ASN A 398 7.74 -7.92 -3.26
CA ASN A 398 6.75 -8.90 -3.68
C ASN A 398 7.10 -10.29 -3.12
N LEU A 399 8.37 -10.68 -3.23
CA LEU A 399 8.88 -11.95 -2.71
C LEU A 399 8.67 -12.06 -1.19
N LEU A 400 8.97 -11.00 -0.43
CA LEU A 400 8.70 -10.94 1.02
C LEU A 400 7.20 -11.01 1.34
N PHE A 401 6.37 -10.30 0.57
CA PHE A 401 4.92 -10.34 0.75
C PHE A 401 4.39 -11.77 0.61
N TYR A 402 4.77 -12.48 -0.47
CA TYR A 402 4.33 -13.86 -0.68
C TYR A 402 4.87 -14.82 0.38
N TYR A 403 6.11 -14.63 0.82
CA TYR A 403 6.66 -15.40 1.93
C TYR A 403 5.87 -15.19 3.23
N ASN A 404 5.46 -13.95 3.53
CA ASN A 404 4.66 -13.64 4.70
C ASN A 404 3.26 -14.28 4.64
N GLU A 405 2.63 -14.26 3.48
CA GLU A 405 1.35 -14.97 3.28
C GLU A 405 1.52 -16.49 3.42
N TYR A 406 2.58 -17.06 2.84
CA TYR A 406 2.94 -18.47 3.05
C TYR A 406 3.11 -18.80 4.54
N ARG A 407 3.81 -17.95 5.32
CA ARG A 407 3.95 -18.14 6.77
C ARG A 407 2.59 -18.15 7.48
N LYS A 408 1.69 -17.23 7.15
CA LYS A 408 0.33 -17.21 7.72
C LYS A 408 -0.43 -18.50 7.41
N ILE A 409 -0.33 -18.98 6.17
CA ILE A 409 -0.95 -20.24 5.74
C ILE A 409 -0.40 -21.42 6.54
N ILE A 410 0.93 -21.57 6.62
CA ILE A 410 1.56 -22.68 7.36
C ILE A 410 1.20 -22.64 8.84
N ARG A 411 1.20 -21.46 9.47
CA ARG A 411 0.75 -21.28 10.86
C ARG A 411 -0.68 -21.74 11.05
N TYR A 412 -1.57 -21.36 10.14
CA TYR A 412 -2.98 -21.76 10.19
C TYR A 412 -3.15 -23.26 9.97
N MET A 413 -2.36 -23.86 9.07
CA MET A 413 -2.41 -25.30 8.79
C MET A 413 -1.83 -26.16 9.92
N GLY A 414 -0.89 -25.61 10.69
CA GLY A 414 -0.30 -26.23 11.86
C GLY A 414 -1.21 -26.25 13.10
N GLY A 415 -0.68 -26.74 14.23
CA GLY A 415 -1.38 -26.75 15.51
C GLY A 415 -2.67 -27.58 15.51
N GLU A 416 -3.75 -26.99 16.03
CA GLU A 416 -5.06 -27.66 16.22
C GLU A 416 -5.77 -28.00 14.91
N ASN A 417 -5.49 -27.25 13.83
CA ASN A 417 -6.12 -27.49 12.52
C ASN A 417 -5.50 -28.65 11.75
N LYS A 418 -4.27 -29.09 12.10
CA LYS A 418 -3.51 -30.10 11.34
C LYS A 418 -4.33 -31.37 11.12
N SER A 419 -4.90 -31.93 12.18
CA SER A 419 -5.70 -33.16 12.12
C SER A 419 -6.98 -32.99 11.29
N LEU A 420 -7.61 -31.81 11.38
CA LEU A 420 -8.81 -31.47 10.61
C LEU A 420 -8.52 -31.33 9.12
N ILE A 421 -7.36 -30.79 8.74
CA ILE A 421 -6.93 -30.69 7.35
C ILE A 421 -6.57 -32.07 6.81
N GLN A 422 -5.80 -32.85 7.56
CA GLN A 422 -5.31 -34.16 7.14
C GLN A 422 -6.46 -35.13 6.82
N CYS A 423 -7.57 -35.08 7.59
CA CYS A 423 -8.73 -35.93 7.37
C CYS A 423 -9.59 -35.53 6.15
N GLN A 424 -9.36 -34.36 5.54
CA GLN A 424 -10.05 -33.99 4.31
C GLN A 424 -9.54 -34.82 3.13
N GLN A 425 -10.46 -35.19 2.24
CA GLN A 425 -10.17 -35.90 0.99
C GLN A 425 -10.49 -35.01 -0.20
N ILE A 426 -9.76 -35.21 -1.29
CA ILE A 426 -10.01 -34.59 -2.59
C ILE A 426 -10.21 -35.75 -3.56
N GLU A 427 -11.44 -35.90 -4.04
CA GLU A 427 -11.83 -37.01 -4.91
C GLU A 427 -12.03 -36.50 -6.32
N LYS A 428 -11.42 -37.21 -7.28
CA LYS A 428 -11.60 -37.03 -8.74
C LYS A 428 -11.64 -35.56 -9.19
N PRO A 429 -10.62 -34.75 -8.85
CA PRO A 429 -10.60 -33.35 -9.29
C PRO A 429 -10.55 -33.27 -10.81
N LEU A 430 -11.16 -32.22 -11.36
CA LEU A 430 -11.06 -31.86 -12.78
C LEU A 430 -9.99 -30.77 -12.91
N ILE A 431 -8.90 -31.06 -13.61
CA ILE A 431 -7.72 -30.20 -13.67
C ILE A 431 -7.47 -29.75 -15.10
N ILE A 432 -7.47 -28.45 -15.35
CA ILE A 432 -7.11 -27.87 -16.63
C ILE A 432 -5.58 -27.71 -16.66
N CYS A 433 -4.92 -28.64 -17.33
CA CYS A 433 -3.46 -28.66 -17.50
C CYS A 433 -3.14 -28.30 -18.95
N CYS A 434 -2.80 -27.03 -19.18
CA CYS A 434 -2.65 -26.49 -20.53
C CYS A 434 -1.48 -25.52 -20.57
N LEU A 435 -0.90 -25.36 -21.77
CA LEU A 435 0.03 -24.26 -22.02
C LEU A 435 -0.67 -22.90 -21.77
N PRO A 436 0.09 -21.86 -21.37
CA PRO A 436 -0.46 -20.52 -21.26
C PRO A 436 -1.04 -20.07 -22.61
N ARG A 437 -1.94 -19.09 -22.58
CA ARG A 437 -2.50 -18.44 -23.80
C ARG A 437 -3.31 -19.35 -24.73
N THR A 438 -3.79 -20.48 -24.24
CA THR A 438 -4.65 -21.42 -24.98
C THR A 438 -6.15 -21.13 -24.84
N GLY A 439 -6.55 -20.22 -23.93
CA GLY A 439 -7.96 -19.99 -23.57
C GLY A 439 -8.39 -20.70 -22.28
N SER A 440 -7.43 -21.29 -21.56
CA SER A 440 -7.67 -22.10 -20.36
C SER A 440 -8.37 -21.31 -19.25
N THR A 441 -8.05 -20.03 -19.08
CA THR A 441 -8.72 -19.16 -18.09
C THR A 441 -10.21 -18.94 -18.40
N LEU A 442 -10.56 -18.81 -19.69
CA LEU A 442 -11.96 -18.68 -20.10
C LEU A 442 -12.72 -19.99 -19.82
N LEU A 443 -12.14 -21.13 -20.20
CA LEU A 443 -12.72 -22.44 -19.91
C LEU A 443 -12.87 -22.68 -18.40
N TYR A 444 -11.85 -22.31 -17.62
CA TYR A 444 -11.86 -22.44 -16.16
C TYR A 444 -13.01 -21.67 -15.52
N ASN A 445 -13.23 -20.42 -15.94
CA ASN A 445 -14.33 -19.61 -15.43
C ASN A 445 -15.70 -20.15 -15.88
N LEU A 446 -15.81 -20.64 -17.12
CA LEU A 446 -17.04 -21.24 -17.62
C LEU A 446 -17.42 -22.50 -16.82
N LEU A 447 -16.46 -23.40 -16.58
CA LEU A 447 -16.68 -24.61 -15.80
C LEU A 447 -16.93 -24.31 -14.31
N SER A 448 -16.38 -23.20 -13.80
CA SER A 448 -16.63 -22.74 -12.42
C SER A 448 -18.07 -22.28 -12.18
N CYS A 449 -18.88 -22.09 -13.22
CA CYS A 449 -20.30 -21.78 -13.10
C CYS A 449 -21.14 -22.97 -12.60
N ASP A 450 -20.62 -24.21 -12.58
CA ASP A 450 -21.32 -25.35 -11.99
C ASP A 450 -21.40 -25.16 -10.45
N PRO A 451 -22.61 -24.99 -9.87
CA PRO A 451 -22.76 -24.78 -8.44
C PRO A 451 -22.32 -26.00 -7.60
N ASN A 452 -22.22 -27.18 -8.21
CA ASN A 452 -21.76 -28.40 -7.54
C ASN A 452 -20.23 -28.50 -7.51
N ALA A 453 -19.54 -27.89 -8.46
CA ALA A 453 -18.08 -27.80 -8.45
C ALA A 453 -17.61 -26.70 -7.47
N ARG A 454 -16.35 -26.78 -7.07
CA ARG A 454 -15.67 -25.69 -6.34
C ARG A 454 -14.35 -25.36 -7.03
N SER A 455 -14.13 -24.08 -7.24
CA SER A 455 -12.91 -23.52 -7.82
C SER A 455 -12.37 -22.42 -6.89
N PRO A 456 -11.06 -22.38 -6.62
CA PRO A 456 -10.41 -21.25 -5.98
C PRO A 456 -10.83 -19.90 -6.58
N VAL A 457 -11.27 -18.96 -5.73
CA VAL A 457 -11.52 -17.57 -6.13
C VAL A 457 -10.33 -16.67 -5.78
N LEU A 458 -10.19 -15.55 -6.47
CA LEU A 458 -9.06 -14.64 -6.28
C LEU A 458 -8.93 -14.14 -4.84
N SER A 459 -10.03 -14.03 -4.09
CA SER A 459 -10.02 -13.68 -2.67
C SER A 459 -9.54 -14.82 -1.77
N ASP A 460 -9.84 -16.09 -2.10
CA ASP A 460 -9.22 -17.26 -1.44
C ASP A 460 -7.71 -17.24 -1.65
N MET A 461 -7.27 -16.73 -2.81
CA MET A 461 -5.87 -16.71 -3.19
C MET A 461 -5.09 -15.52 -2.66
N SER A 462 -5.71 -14.36 -2.46
CA SER A 462 -4.99 -13.10 -2.18
C SER A 462 -4.83 -12.82 -0.69
N ASP A 463 -5.77 -13.28 0.12
CA ASP A 463 -5.79 -13.17 1.57
C ASP A 463 -6.43 -14.47 2.08
N PRO A 464 -5.67 -15.57 2.20
CA PRO A 464 -6.23 -16.92 2.35
C PRO A 464 -6.72 -17.23 3.77
N ILE A 465 -6.31 -16.45 4.77
CA ILE A 465 -6.55 -16.74 6.19
C ILE A 465 -7.39 -15.62 6.83
N PRO A 466 -8.53 -15.94 7.47
CA PRO A 466 -9.15 -17.27 7.55
C PRO A 466 -9.75 -17.72 6.21
N PRO A 467 -9.84 -19.03 5.93
CA PRO A 467 -10.54 -19.54 4.76
C PRO A 467 -12.03 -19.19 4.80
N LEU A 468 -12.64 -18.93 3.64
CA LEU A 468 -14.03 -18.48 3.53
C LEU A 468 -14.93 -19.52 2.85
N ALA A 469 -16.23 -19.45 3.18
CA ALA A 469 -17.28 -20.15 2.45
C ALA A 469 -17.73 -19.28 1.28
N ARG A 470 -18.19 -19.87 0.17
CA ARG A 470 -18.69 -19.12 -0.99
C ARG A 470 -19.87 -18.20 -0.65
N THR A 471 -20.61 -18.52 0.39
CA THR A 471 -21.73 -17.72 0.90
C THR A 471 -21.27 -16.45 1.63
N SER A 472 -19.99 -16.33 1.96
CA SER A 472 -19.39 -15.16 2.63
C SER A 472 -19.14 -13.99 1.65
N ALA A 473 -20.14 -13.63 0.84
CA ALA A 473 -20.03 -12.65 -0.25
C ALA A 473 -19.42 -11.31 0.21
N VAL A 474 -19.85 -10.81 1.37
CA VAL A 474 -19.35 -9.54 1.93
C VAL A 474 -17.85 -9.57 2.20
N GLU A 475 -17.34 -10.68 2.74
CA GLU A 475 -15.90 -10.79 3.05
C GLU A 475 -15.09 -11.06 1.79
N HIS A 476 -15.61 -11.83 0.84
CA HIS A 476 -15.02 -11.97 -0.49
C HIS A 476 -14.91 -10.61 -1.19
N ASP A 477 -15.96 -9.77 -1.17
CA ASP A 477 -15.94 -8.42 -1.73
C ASP A 477 -14.93 -7.51 -1.01
N ARG A 478 -14.84 -7.61 0.33
CA ARG A 478 -13.86 -6.86 1.12
C ARG A 478 -12.42 -7.19 0.71
N ARG A 479 -12.08 -8.48 0.58
CA ARG A 479 -10.76 -8.95 0.13
C ARG A 479 -10.46 -8.50 -1.30
N MET A 480 -11.46 -8.54 -2.18
CA MET A 480 -11.33 -8.08 -3.55
C MET A 480 -11.07 -6.58 -3.63
N ALA A 481 -11.77 -5.76 -2.84
CA ALA A 481 -11.54 -4.31 -2.79
C ALA A 481 -10.11 -3.96 -2.34
N MET A 482 -9.57 -4.68 -1.35
CA MET A 482 -8.18 -4.51 -0.90
C MET A 482 -7.17 -4.88 -2.00
N TYR A 483 -7.42 -5.98 -2.72
CA TYR A 483 -6.60 -6.38 -3.86
C TYR A 483 -6.64 -5.35 -5.00
N GLU A 484 -7.81 -4.81 -5.31
CA GLU A 484 -7.96 -3.77 -6.33
C GLU A 484 -7.27 -2.46 -5.95
N GLU A 485 -7.31 -2.09 -4.67
CA GLU A 485 -6.58 -0.93 -4.18
C GLU A 485 -5.06 -1.11 -4.33
N ALA A 486 -4.53 -2.30 -4.02
CA ALA A 486 -3.11 -2.61 -4.22
C ALA A 486 -2.69 -2.48 -5.70
N LEU A 487 -3.53 -2.98 -6.63
CA LEU A 487 -3.32 -2.81 -8.07
C LEU A 487 -3.39 -1.33 -8.51
N TYR A 488 -4.34 -0.57 -7.96
CA TYR A 488 -4.49 0.86 -8.23
C TYR A 488 -3.27 1.67 -7.74
N ARG A 489 -2.69 1.32 -6.60
CA ARG A 489 -1.43 1.90 -6.13
C ARG A 489 -0.28 1.60 -7.08
N LYS A 490 -0.22 0.38 -7.63
CA LYS A 490 0.80 0.00 -8.64
C LYS A 490 0.67 0.80 -9.94
N GLU A 491 -0.55 1.06 -10.41
CA GLU A 491 -0.82 1.94 -11.58
C GLU A 491 -0.31 3.38 -11.38
N LYS A 492 -0.30 3.90 -10.14
CA LYS A 492 0.23 5.23 -9.85
C LYS A 492 1.75 5.31 -9.92
N ILE A 493 2.43 4.20 -9.62
CA ILE A 493 3.90 4.12 -9.66
C ILE A 493 4.37 3.90 -11.11
N ILE A 494 3.62 3.09 -11.88
CA ILE A 494 3.94 2.76 -13.26
C ILE A 494 2.72 3.04 -14.14
N PRO A 495 2.63 4.23 -14.76
CA PRO A 495 1.49 4.62 -15.56
C PRO A 495 1.22 3.63 -16.71
N ASN A 496 -0.05 3.31 -16.96
CA ASN A 496 -0.53 2.39 -17.99
C ASN A 496 -0.14 0.92 -17.78
N ILE A 497 0.40 0.52 -16.63
CA ILE A 497 0.75 -0.88 -16.35
C ILE A 497 -0.51 -1.76 -16.35
N MET A 498 -1.59 -1.33 -15.73
CA MET A 498 -2.86 -2.05 -15.68
C MET A 498 -3.54 -2.07 -17.04
N LYS A 499 -3.40 -1.03 -17.86
CA LYS A 499 -3.90 -1.06 -19.25
C LYS A 499 -3.18 -2.13 -20.08
N LYS A 500 -1.84 -2.22 -19.97
CA LYS A 500 -1.03 -3.27 -20.63
C LYS A 500 -1.31 -4.66 -20.07
N TYR A 501 -1.45 -4.77 -18.75
CA TYR A 501 -1.78 -6.01 -18.05
C TYR A 501 -3.17 -6.51 -18.43
N HIS A 502 -4.21 -5.68 -18.33
CA HIS A 502 -5.60 -6.02 -18.67
C HIS A 502 -5.79 -6.35 -20.16
N ALA A 503 -5.05 -5.68 -21.05
CA ALA A 503 -5.06 -6.00 -22.48
C ALA A 503 -4.57 -7.44 -22.74
N SER A 504 -3.73 -7.97 -21.85
CA SER A 504 -3.11 -9.29 -21.99
C SER A 504 -3.75 -10.34 -21.09
N HIS A 505 -4.28 -9.96 -19.92
CA HIS A 505 -4.87 -10.79 -18.87
C HIS A 505 -6.19 -10.17 -18.38
N PRO A 506 -7.33 -10.58 -18.97
CA PRO A 506 -8.64 -10.18 -18.47
C PRO A 506 -8.79 -10.64 -17.02
N LYS A 507 -9.38 -9.79 -16.18
CA LYS A 507 -9.66 -10.12 -14.78
C LYS A 507 -10.79 -11.13 -14.70
N PHE A 508 -10.54 -12.20 -13.96
CA PHE A 508 -11.52 -13.25 -13.70
C PHE A 508 -11.62 -13.51 -12.19
N ILE A 509 -12.78 -13.98 -11.74
CA ILE A 509 -13.08 -14.19 -10.32
C ILE A 509 -12.37 -15.45 -9.82
N HIS A 510 -12.21 -16.46 -10.68
CA HIS A 510 -11.54 -17.72 -10.36
C HIS A 510 -10.07 -17.68 -10.72
N GLU A 511 -9.21 -18.04 -9.77
CA GLU A 511 -7.77 -18.06 -9.91
C GLU A 511 -7.16 -19.08 -8.95
N GLU A 512 -6.27 -19.94 -9.42
CA GLU A 512 -5.45 -20.83 -8.58
C GLU A 512 -3.97 -20.45 -8.66
N ASP A 513 -3.59 -19.69 -9.69
CA ASP A 513 -2.21 -19.40 -10.05
C ASP A 513 -1.40 -18.93 -8.83
N LYS A 514 -1.99 -18.21 -7.88
CA LYS A 514 -1.23 -17.70 -6.72
C LYS A 514 -0.67 -18.74 -5.76
N ILE A 515 -1.30 -19.90 -5.58
CA ILE A 515 -0.82 -20.91 -4.62
C ILE A 515 0.49 -21.52 -5.10
N ILE A 516 0.50 -22.00 -6.35
CA ILE A 516 1.65 -22.68 -6.95
C ILE A 516 2.67 -21.67 -7.48
N LEU A 517 2.25 -20.48 -7.92
CA LEU A 517 3.20 -19.46 -8.38
C LEU A 517 3.84 -18.70 -7.25
N TYR A 518 3.04 -18.12 -6.38
CA TYR A 518 3.54 -17.07 -5.51
C TYR A 518 3.94 -17.62 -4.16
N TYR A 519 3.12 -18.47 -3.54
CA TYR A 519 3.37 -18.95 -2.17
C TYR A 519 4.52 -19.94 -2.04
N VAL A 520 4.87 -20.66 -3.11
CA VAL A 520 6.06 -21.53 -3.15
C VAL A 520 7.24 -20.88 -3.89
N GLY A 521 7.19 -19.57 -4.18
CA GLY A 521 8.32 -18.82 -4.73
C GLY A 521 8.61 -18.97 -6.23
N LEU A 522 7.66 -19.50 -7.01
CA LEU A 522 7.81 -19.87 -8.43
C LEU A 522 7.08 -18.93 -9.42
N ALA A 523 7.00 -17.63 -9.16
CA ALA A 523 6.29 -16.70 -10.05
C ALA A 523 6.94 -16.64 -11.45
N PHE A 524 6.16 -16.67 -12.53
CA PHE A 524 6.69 -16.52 -13.90
C PHE A 524 7.53 -15.26 -14.06
N SER A 525 7.06 -14.12 -13.54
CA SER A 525 7.83 -12.88 -13.58
C SER A 525 9.23 -13.06 -12.99
N HIS A 526 9.39 -13.84 -11.92
CA HIS A 526 10.70 -14.14 -11.35
C HIS A 526 11.53 -15.04 -12.28
N LEU A 527 10.92 -16.00 -12.97
CA LEU A 527 11.63 -16.84 -13.97
C LEU A 527 12.23 -16.00 -15.11
N PHE A 528 11.51 -14.97 -15.55
CA PHE A 528 11.98 -14.08 -16.62
C PHE A 528 12.91 -12.96 -16.15
N LEU A 529 12.86 -12.57 -14.86
CA LEU A 529 13.55 -11.40 -14.30
C LEU A 529 14.81 -11.72 -13.50
N CYS A 530 15.00 -12.97 -13.09
CA CYS A 530 16.05 -13.37 -12.15
C CYS A 530 17.27 -14.00 -12.83
N LEU A 531 17.36 -13.97 -14.17
CA LEU A 531 18.46 -14.57 -14.92
C LEU A 531 19.26 -13.49 -15.69
N PRO A 532 20.60 -13.56 -15.75
CA PRO A 532 21.44 -12.53 -16.38
C PRO A 532 21.13 -12.36 -17.87
N THR A 533 21.39 -11.14 -18.38
CA THR A 533 21.12 -10.74 -19.77
C THR A 533 22.30 -10.90 -20.72
N ASP A 534 23.45 -11.37 -20.25
CA ASP A 534 24.66 -11.42 -21.05
C ASP A 534 24.98 -12.88 -21.41
N ASP A 535 25.02 -13.17 -22.71
CA ASP A 535 25.40 -14.48 -23.28
C ASP A 535 26.91 -14.80 -23.08
N ASN A 536 27.65 -14.05 -22.26
CA ASN A 536 29.11 -14.13 -22.10
C ASN A 536 29.62 -14.52 -20.70
N ASP A 537 28.74 -14.64 -19.69
CA ASP A 537 29.15 -15.04 -18.33
C ASP A 537 28.88 -16.53 -18.11
N ASP A 538 29.77 -17.36 -18.65
CA ASP A 538 29.80 -18.82 -18.48
C ASP A 538 30.37 -19.28 -17.12
N ASP A 539 30.59 -18.40 -16.13
CA ASP A 539 31.47 -18.73 -14.98
C ASP A 539 30.91 -18.51 -13.57
N ASP A 540 29.63 -18.13 -13.40
CA ASP A 540 29.00 -18.10 -12.07
C ASP A 540 28.14 -19.36 -11.85
N GLY A 541 28.77 -20.45 -11.39
CA GLY A 541 28.19 -21.77 -11.13
C GLY A 541 26.99 -21.84 -10.15
N ASP A 542 26.47 -20.70 -9.70
CA ASP A 542 25.30 -20.54 -8.84
C ASP A 542 23.99 -20.29 -9.62
N GLN A 543 24.09 -19.77 -10.85
CA GLN A 543 22.92 -19.30 -11.63
C GLN A 543 22.43 -20.33 -12.66
N GLN A 544 23.35 -21.13 -13.21
CA GLN A 544 23.04 -22.34 -13.96
C GLN A 544 22.19 -23.30 -13.10
N ASN A 545 22.41 -23.29 -11.78
CA ASN A 545 21.69 -24.14 -10.82
C ASN A 545 20.17 -23.89 -10.72
N PHE A 546 19.64 -22.68 -10.93
CA PHE A 546 18.20 -22.48 -10.74
C PHE A 546 17.36 -22.94 -11.94
N GLU A 547 17.79 -22.59 -13.15
CA GLU A 547 17.10 -23.03 -14.35
C GLU A 547 17.18 -24.55 -14.47
N ASP A 548 18.36 -25.12 -14.18
CA ASP A 548 18.52 -26.57 -14.06
C ASP A 548 17.67 -27.14 -12.93
N TRP A 549 17.62 -26.51 -11.76
CA TRP A 549 16.75 -26.96 -10.66
C TRP A 549 15.26 -26.92 -11.03
N LEU A 550 14.82 -25.92 -11.78
CA LEU A 550 13.43 -25.73 -12.17
C LEU A 550 13.00 -26.68 -13.31
N LEU A 551 13.83 -26.77 -14.36
CA LEU A 551 13.51 -27.48 -15.60
C LEU A 551 13.98 -28.94 -15.59
N ASN A 552 14.79 -29.36 -14.62
CA ASN A 552 15.23 -30.75 -14.52
C ASN A 552 14.38 -31.53 -13.52
N ASP A 553 13.39 -32.25 -14.06
CA ASP A 553 12.50 -33.16 -13.32
C ASP A 553 13.23 -34.35 -12.67
N GLU A 554 14.47 -34.65 -13.07
CA GLU A 554 15.24 -35.80 -12.57
C GLU A 554 16.21 -35.43 -11.44
N LEU A 555 16.61 -34.15 -11.34
CA LEU A 555 17.59 -33.70 -10.34
C LEU A 555 16.97 -33.28 -9.00
N ASN A 556 15.69 -32.92 -8.94
CA ASN A 556 15.10 -32.32 -7.73
C ASN A 556 13.63 -32.70 -7.53
N ASP A 557 13.30 -33.21 -6.34
CA ASP A 557 11.93 -33.56 -5.97
C ASP A 557 11.04 -32.32 -5.90
N LYS A 558 9.98 -32.30 -6.71
CA LYS A 558 8.97 -31.22 -6.77
C LYS A 558 7.72 -31.57 -5.97
N ASP A 559 7.76 -32.63 -5.18
CA ASP A 559 6.69 -33.10 -4.31
C ASP A 559 6.14 -31.99 -3.41
N PHE A 560 7.00 -31.12 -2.89
CA PHE A 560 6.61 -30.03 -2.01
C PHE A 560 5.55 -29.10 -2.60
N ILE A 561 5.60 -28.87 -3.92
CA ILE A 561 4.66 -27.99 -4.63
C ILE A 561 3.25 -28.56 -4.51
N TYR A 562 3.08 -29.84 -4.86
CA TYR A 562 1.77 -30.48 -4.87
C TYR A 562 1.33 -30.95 -3.49
N LEU A 563 2.25 -31.20 -2.58
CA LEU A 563 1.93 -31.45 -1.18
C LEU A 563 1.39 -30.19 -0.49
N PHE A 564 2.03 -29.03 -0.69
CA PHE A 564 1.51 -27.74 -0.23
C PHE A 564 0.16 -27.43 -0.89
N HIS A 565 0.08 -27.54 -2.23
CA HIS A 565 -1.16 -27.31 -2.98
C HIS A 565 -2.31 -28.19 -2.47
N LYS A 566 -2.08 -29.51 -2.33
CA LYS A 566 -3.09 -30.45 -1.81
C LYS A 566 -3.51 -30.11 -0.39
N THR A 567 -2.57 -29.71 0.47
CA THR A 567 -2.85 -29.30 1.85
C THR A 567 -3.67 -28.00 1.87
N PHE A 568 -3.39 -27.06 0.97
CA PHE A 568 -4.16 -25.83 0.80
C PHE A 568 -5.59 -26.09 0.38
N ILE A 569 -5.82 -26.95 -0.61
CA ILE A 569 -7.18 -27.33 -1.02
C ILE A 569 -7.91 -28.08 0.10
N LYS A 570 -7.22 -28.93 0.87
CA LYS A 570 -7.76 -29.57 2.08
C LYS A 570 -8.14 -28.55 3.16
N MET A 571 -7.36 -27.49 3.34
CA MET A 571 -7.69 -26.38 4.24
C MET A 571 -9.00 -25.70 3.81
N LEU A 572 -9.17 -25.40 2.52
CA LEU A 572 -10.43 -24.83 2.02
C LEU A 572 -11.62 -25.78 2.23
N ASN A 573 -11.41 -27.10 2.09
CA ASN A 573 -12.42 -28.14 2.35
C ASN A 573 -12.93 -28.18 3.80
N MET A 574 -12.17 -27.64 4.77
CA MET A 574 -12.66 -27.54 6.15
C MET A 574 -13.89 -26.63 6.27
N ILE A 575 -13.96 -25.60 5.42
CA ILE A 575 -15.03 -24.62 5.42
C ILE A 575 -16.18 -25.06 4.51
N GLU A 576 -15.87 -25.47 3.29
CA GLU A 576 -16.88 -25.89 2.32
C GLU A 576 -16.31 -26.94 1.36
N LYS A 577 -16.97 -28.08 1.20
CA LYS A 577 -16.55 -29.08 0.21
C LYS A 577 -17.31 -28.87 -1.11
N PRO A 578 -16.71 -29.15 -2.28
CA PRO A 578 -17.49 -29.30 -3.49
C PRO A 578 -18.51 -30.43 -3.32
N LYS A 579 -19.68 -30.30 -3.97
CA LYS A 579 -20.67 -31.38 -4.03
C LYS A 579 -20.30 -32.43 -5.07
N SER A 580 -19.63 -32.02 -6.15
CA SER A 580 -19.20 -32.90 -7.24
C SER A 580 -17.68 -33.08 -7.25
N HIS A 581 -16.91 -32.02 -7.54
CA HIS A 581 -15.46 -32.10 -7.70
C HIS A 581 -14.80 -30.73 -7.48
N TRP A 582 -13.49 -30.75 -7.21
CA TRP A 582 -12.66 -29.56 -7.32
C TRP A 582 -12.32 -29.30 -8.78
N LEU A 583 -12.44 -28.05 -9.22
CA LEU A 583 -11.96 -27.58 -10.50
C LEU A 583 -10.70 -26.75 -10.28
N LEU A 584 -9.61 -27.18 -10.91
CA LEU A 584 -8.27 -26.63 -10.72
C LEU A 584 -7.66 -26.24 -12.08
N LYS A 585 -6.83 -25.21 -12.11
CA LYS A 585 -6.14 -24.70 -13.30
C LYS A 585 -4.92 -23.87 -12.91
N THR A 586 -3.75 -24.30 -13.36
CA THR A 586 -2.60 -23.41 -13.55
C THR A 586 -1.72 -23.92 -14.70
N PRO A 587 -1.07 -23.04 -15.49
CA PRO A 587 -0.07 -23.47 -16.48
C PRO A 587 1.10 -24.26 -15.85
N TYR A 588 1.32 -24.17 -14.54
CA TYR A 588 2.38 -24.94 -13.85
C TYR A 588 2.13 -26.44 -13.80
N HIS A 589 0.88 -26.86 -13.96
CA HIS A 589 0.56 -28.26 -14.13
C HIS A 589 1.25 -28.87 -15.34
N ALA A 590 1.52 -28.08 -16.38
CA ALA A 590 2.18 -28.55 -17.59
C ALA A 590 3.69 -28.78 -17.38
N PHE A 591 4.35 -28.06 -16.47
CA PHE A 591 5.73 -28.35 -16.08
C PHE A 591 5.82 -29.72 -15.40
N TYR A 592 4.93 -29.95 -14.43
CA TYR A 592 5.10 -31.03 -13.46
C TYR A 592 3.94 -32.03 -13.49
N ILE A 593 3.48 -32.42 -14.69
CA ILE A 593 2.29 -33.28 -14.85
C ILE A 593 2.45 -34.64 -14.16
N LYS A 594 3.68 -35.19 -14.16
CA LYS A 594 4.01 -36.43 -13.46
C LYS A 594 3.79 -36.30 -11.95
N THR A 595 4.31 -35.23 -11.34
CA THR A 595 4.16 -34.95 -9.91
C THR A 595 2.71 -34.61 -9.57
N LEU A 596 2.02 -33.84 -10.42
CA LEU A 596 0.60 -33.55 -10.26
C LEU A 596 -0.21 -34.85 -10.13
N LEU A 597 -0.03 -35.79 -11.06
CA LEU A 597 -0.80 -37.03 -11.10
C LEU A 597 -0.33 -38.06 -10.05
N LYS A 598 0.87 -37.91 -9.50
CA LYS A 598 1.27 -38.62 -8.26
C LYS A 598 0.40 -38.20 -7.07
N TYR A 599 0.10 -36.90 -6.92
CA TYR A 599 -0.71 -36.38 -5.82
C TYR A 599 -2.22 -36.42 -6.06
N TYR A 600 -2.65 -36.42 -7.32
CA TYR A 600 -4.04 -36.54 -7.74
C TYR A 600 -4.22 -37.68 -8.77
N PRO A 601 -4.02 -38.94 -8.36
CA PRO A 601 -4.00 -40.09 -9.28
C PRO A 601 -5.35 -40.39 -9.93
N ASP A 602 -6.45 -39.92 -9.33
CA ASP A 602 -7.81 -40.06 -9.84
C ASP A 602 -8.31 -38.80 -10.55
N ALA A 603 -7.44 -37.81 -10.79
CA ALA A 603 -7.79 -36.61 -11.53
C ALA A 603 -8.22 -36.91 -12.97
N SER A 604 -9.19 -36.13 -13.44
CA SER A 604 -9.45 -35.97 -14.86
C SER A 604 -8.75 -34.70 -15.33
N VAL A 605 -7.94 -34.81 -16.38
CA VAL A 605 -7.16 -33.70 -16.92
C VAL A 605 -7.78 -33.23 -18.24
N ILE A 606 -8.00 -31.93 -18.35
CA ILE A 606 -8.38 -31.27 -19.59
C ILE A 606 -7.16 -30.59 -20.17
N MET A 607 -6.87 -30.89 -21.44
CA MET A 607 -5.86 -30.19 -22.22
C MET A 607 -6.52 -29.54 -23.43
N ILE A 608 -6.27 -28.25 -23.63
CA ILE A 608 -6.67 -27.51 -24.83
C ILE A 608 -5.44 -27.19 -25.68
N HIS A 609 -5.65 -27.20 -26.99
CA HIS A 609 -4.61 -26.97 -27.98
C HIS A 609 -4.83 -25.65 -28.70
N ARG A 610 -3.73 -24.96 -29.02
CA ARG A 610 -3.68 -23.77 -29.86
C ARG A 610 -2.44 -23.87 -30.73
N ASP A 611 -2.42 -23.17 -31.85
CA ASP A 611 -1.21 -23.02 -32.66
C ASP A 611 -0.01 -22.53 -31.80
N MET A 612 1.13 -23.21 -31.90
CA MET A 612 2.29 -22.95 -31.05
C MET A 612 2.93 -21.59 -31.31
N GLN A 613 2.93 -21.10 -32.56
CA GLN A 613 3.46 -19.77 -32.87
C GLN A 613 2.62 -18.70 -32.16
N GLN A 614 1.31 -18.89 -32.10
CA GLN A 614 0.41 -17.99 -31.36
C GLN A 614 0.56 -18.11 -29.83
N VAL A 615 0.78 -19.32 -29.31
CA VAL A 615 1.02 -19.55 -27.87
C VAL A 615 2.29 -18.82 -27.42
N LEU A 616 3.40 -19.08 -28.11
CA LEU A 616 4.71 -18.52 -27.78
C LEU A 616 4.71 -16.99 -27.87
N SER A 617 4.28 -16.43 -29.02
CA SER A 617 4.24 -14.97 -29.21
C SER A 617 3.36 -14.28 -28.16
N SER A 618 2.17 -14.84 -27.87
CA SER A 618 1.28 -14.27 -26.86
C SER A 618 1.82 -14.39 -25.44
N PHE A 619 2.57 -15.46 -25.13
CA PHE A 619 3.19 -15.66 -23.83
C PHE A 619 4.36 -14.69 -23.63
N CYS A 620 5.26 -14.55 -24.61
CA CYS A 620 6.34 -13.58 -24.58
C CYS A 620 5.82 -12.14 -24.45
N TYR A 621 4.74 -11.79 -25.15
CA TYR A 621 4.13 -10.45 -25.01
C TYR A 621 3.56 -10.18 -23.62
N LEU A 622 2.90 -11.17 -23.02
CA LEU A 622 2.45 -11.09 -21.63
C LEU A 622 3.63 -10.86 -20.69
N GLU A 623 4.67 -11.68 -20.81
CA GLU A 623 5.80 -11.65 -19.89
C GLU A 623 6.60 -10.36 -20.07
N LEU A 624 6.72 -9.84 -21.29
CA LEU A 624 7.21 -8.49 -21.52
C LEU A 624 6.38 -7.46 -20.75
N ALA A 625 5.05 -7.51 -20.83
CA ALA A 625 4.17 -6.59 -20.08
C ALA A 625 4.31 -6.74 -18.55
N ASN A 626 4.59 -7.95 -18.06
CA ASN A 626 4.80 -8.25 -16.64
C ASN A 626 6.18 -7.83 -16.14
N THR A 627 7.19 -7.75 -17.00
CA THR A 627 8.59 -7.63 -16.60
C THR A 627 9.26 -6.31 -16.98
N PHE A 628 8.79 -5.62 -18.05
CA PHE A 628 9.50 -4.47 -18.65
C PHE A 628 9.81 -3.33 -17.69
N TYR A 629 8.98 -3.12 -16.67
CA TYR A 629 9.11 -2.00 -15.72
C TYR A 629 10.07 -2.27 -14.57
N TYR A 630 10.57 -3.51 -14.44
CA TYR A 630 11.62 -3.84 -13.48
C TYR A 630 13.03 -3.58 -14.05
N TYR A 631 13.18 -3.65 -15.38
CA TYR A 631 14.45 -3.41 -16.07
C TYR A 631 14.85 -1.93 -16.12
N GLU A 632 16.14 -1.66 -16.24
CA GLU A 632 16.62 -0.33 -16.66
C GLU A 632 16.14 -0.04 -18.09
N ARG A 633 15.84 1.24 -18.40
CA ARG A 633 15.17 1.67 -19.65
C ARG A 633 15.83 1.19 -20.96
N ASN A 634 17.08 0.72 -20.92
CA ASN A 634 17.84 0.21 -22.08
C ASN A 634 18.36 -1.24 -21.91
N LYS A 635 18.02 -1.93 -20.81
CA LYS A 635 18.50 -3.30 -20.51
C LYS A 635 17.43 -4.40 -20.69
N CYS A 636 16.22 -4.03 -21.12
CA CYS A 636 15.19 -5.01 -21.47
C CYS A 636 15.55 -5.68 -22.81
N ASN A 637 16.06 -6.91 -22.76
CA ASN A 637 16.47 -7.67 -23.94
C ASN A 637 15.29 -8.50 -24.48
N LEU A 638 14.66 -8.03 -25.57
CA LEU A 638 13.54 -8.73 -26.22
C LEU A 638 13.94 -10.11 -26.74
N ASN A 639 15.18 -10.26 -27.21
CA ASN A 639 15.68 -11.55 -27.69
C ASN A 639 15.77 -12.56 -26.55
N LEU A 640 16.19 -12.11 -25.36
CA LEU A 640 16.21 -12.95 -24.17
C LEU A 640 14.80 -13.38 -23.77
N ILE A 641 13.82 -12.47 -23.75
CA ILE A 641 12.43 -12.81 -23.45
C ILE A 641 11.90 -13.87 -24.43
N GLY A 642 12.21 -13.73 -25.72
CA GLY A 642 11.88 -14.72 -26.75
C GLY A 642 12.53 -16.08 -26.50
N LYS A 643 13.86 -16.12 -26.31
CA LYS A 643 14.64 -17.33 -26.03
C LYS A 643 14.13 -18.06 -24.78
N ARG A 644 13.83 -17.31 -23.71
CA ARG A 644 13.28 -17.86 -22.45
C ARG A 644 11.86 -18.37 -22.61
N GLY A 645 11.01 -17.63 -23.33
CA GLY A 645 9.66 -18.09 -23.65
C GLY A 645 9.69 -19.42 -24.40
N MET A 646 10.63 -19.60 -25.32
CA MET A 646 10.83 -20.87 -26.03
C MET A 646 11.19 -22.00 -25.07
N ILE A 647 12.23 -21.83 -24.24
CA ILE A 647 12.69 -22.87 -23.29
C ILE A 647 11.55 -23.32 -22.38
N ILE A 648 10.80 -22.36 -21.81
CA ILE A 648 9.68 -22.65 -20.90
C ILE A 648 8.56 -23.43 -21.61
N ILE A 649 8.15 -22.98 -22.79
CA ILE A 649 7.07 -23.62 -23.55
C ILE A 649 7.50 -25.00 -24.04
N ASP A 650 8.74 -25.14 -24.52
CA ASP A 650 9.31 -26.41 -24.98
C ASP A 650 9.32 -27.43 -23.85
N HIS A 651 9.82 -27.05 -22.67
CA HIS A 651 9.81 -27.92 -21.49
C HIS A 651 8.40 -28.35 -21.07
N MET A 652 7.42 -27.44 -21.03
CA MET A 652 6.03 -27.81 -20.73
C MET A 652 5.46 -28.81 -21.75
N ILE A 653 5.76 -28.63 -23.04
CA ILE A 653 5.31 -29.53 -24.10
C ILE A 653 5.96 -30.89 -23.93
N ASP A 654 7.28 -30.93 -23.74
CA ASP A 654 8.03 -32.17 -23.59
C ASP A 654 7.58 -32.95 -22.36
N SER A 655 7.34 -32.29 -21.23
CA SER A 655 6.80 -32.92 -20.02
C SER A 655 5.44 -33.58 -20.29
N LEU A 656 4.52 -32.87 -20.96
CA LEU A 656 3.21 -33.39 -21.35
C LEU A 656 3.30 -34.55 -22.37
N LEU A 657 4.18 -34.42 -23.38
CA LEU A 657 4.37 -35.44 -24.42
C LEU A 657 5.05 -36.69 -23.87
N LYS A 658 6.09 -36.55 -23.05
CA LYS A 658 6.78 -37.65 -22.35
C LYS A 658 5.80 -38.40 -21.47
N TYR A 659 5.02 -37.69 -20.64
CA TYR A 659 4.00 -38.32 -19.81
C TYR A 659 2.97 -39.08 -20.66
N ARG A 660 2.46 -38.46 -21.73
CA ARG A 660 1.50 -39.11 -22.64
C ARG A 660 2.09 -40.37 -23.30
N LYS A 661 3.34 -40.31 -23.76
CA LYS A 661 4.03 -41.44 -24.39
C LYS A 661 4.21 -42.60 -23.39
N ASP A 662 4.66 -42.29 -22.18
CA ASP A 662 4.92 -43.29 -21.13
C ASP A 662 3.62 -43.96 -20.61
N HIS A 663 2.46 -43.33 -20.84
CA HIS A 663 1.16 -43.81 -20.37
C HIS A 663 0.17 -44.12 -21.51
N ALA A 664 0.65 -44.22 -22.76
CA ALA A 664 -0.17 -44.43 -23.95
C ALA A 664 -0.92 -45.79 -23.98
N ASP A 665 -0.47 -46.77 -23.19
CA ASP A 665 -0.99 -48.15 -23.21
C ASP A 665 -2.03 -48.46 -22.12
N ASN A 666 -2.51 -47.48 -21.34
CA ASN A 666 -3.60 -47.69 -20.39
C ASN A 666 -4.97 -47.83 -21.08
N LYS A 667 -5.16 -48.96 -21.78
CA LYS A 667 -6.42 -49.47 -22.35
C LYS A 667 -7.51 -49.79 -21.30
N THR A 668 -7.39 -49.33 -20.06
CA THR A 668 -8.37 -49.55 -18.98
C THR A 668 -9.32 -48.37 -18.83
N GLY A 669 -10.04 -47.96 -19.89
CA GLY A 669 -11.28 -47.14 -19.81
C GLY A 669 -11.27 -45.81 -19.02
N LYS A 670 -10.13 -45.37 -18.50
CA LYS A 670 -9.90 -44.14 -17.75
C LYS A 670 -8.91 -43.32 -18.56
N ASP A 671 -9.38 -42.77 -19.67
CA ASP A 671 -8.63 -41.76 -20.40
C ASP A 671 -8.50 -40.54 -19.48
N HIS A 672 -7.38 -40.45 -18.75
CA HIS A 672 -7.12 -39.36 -17.80
C HIS A 672 -6.98 -38.01 -18.52
N LEU A 673 -6.76 -38.00 -19.83
CA LEU A 673 -6.66 -36.81 -20.67
C LEU A 673 -7.89 -36.71 -21.58
N ARG A 674 -8.88 -35.90 -21.19
CA ARG A 674 -10.01 -35.57 -22.06
C ARG A 674 -9.62 -34.42 -22.97
N LEU A 675 -9.41 -34.74 -24.25
CA LEU A 675 -9.15 -33.76 -25.30
C LEU A 675 -10.46 -33.08 -25.71
N VAL A 676 -10.56 -31.77 -25.55
CA VAL A 676 -11.69 -31.00 -26.07
C VAL A 676 -11.27 -30.36 -27.40
N TYR A 677 -11.63 -31.00 -28.52
CA TYR A 677 -11.69 -30.39 -29.86
C TYR A 677 -12.61 -31.22 -30.77
N PRO A 678 -13.59 -30.64 -31.50
CA PRO A 678 -14.17 -31.30 -32.66
C PRO A 678 -13.49 -30.82 -33.96
N MET A 679 -13.09 -31.81 -34.78
CA MET A 679 -12.80 -31.78 -36.23
C MET A 679 -11.73 -30.82 -36.79
N ALA A 680 -10.55 -31.39 -37.11
CA ALA A 680 -10.05 -31.56 -38.48
C ALA A 680 -8.72 -32.33 -38.42
N LYS A 681 -8.55 -33.35 -39.26
CA LYS A 681 -7.25 -34.00 -39.49
C LYS A 681 -6.24 -32.94 -39.92
N ILE A 682 -5.25 -32.67 -39.09
CA ILE A 682 -4.02 -32.01 -39.51
C ILE A 682 -2.90 -32.93 -39.03
N GLU A 683 -2.27 -33.62 -39.99
CA GLU A 683 -1.01 -34.31 -39.77
C GLU A 683 0.02 -33.27 -39.34
N VAL A 684 0.51 -33.40 -38.12
CA VAL A 684 1.56 -32.55 -37.57
C VAL A 684 2.88 -32.98 -38.21
N HIS A 685 3.28 -32.30 -39.28
CA HIS A 685 4.69 -32.23 -39.68
C HIS A 685 5.37 -31.11 -38.87
N LEU A 686 6.03 -31.50 -37.78
CA LEU A 686 7.02 -30.64 -37.10
C LEU A 686 8.32 -30.70 -37.89
N PRO A 687 8.92 -29.57 -38.31
CA PRO A 687 10.33 -29.57 -38.65
C PRO A 687 11.13 -29.81 -37.36
N GLY A 688 12.04 -30.78 -37.41
CA GLY A 688 12.88 -31.15 -36.25
C GLY A 688 13.69 -29.96 -35.73
N ARG A 689 13.73 -29.82 -34.40
CA ARG A 689 14.38 -28.76 -33.62
C ARG A 689 13.93 -27.34 -34.01
N LEU A 690 13.44 -26.59 -33.01
CA LEU A 690 13.08 -25.16 -33.09
C LEU A 690 14.25 -24.21 -33.46
N SER A 691 15.41 -24.72 -33.89
CA SER A 691 16.62 -23.96 -34.24
C SER A 691 16.52 -23.12 -35.52
N ALA A 692 15.37 -23.11 -36.20
CA ALA A 692 15.20 -22.48 -37.52
C ALA A 692 14.29 -21.23 -37.55
N LEU A 693 13.75 -20.76 -36.41
CA LEU A 693 12.97 -19.53 -36.38
C LEU A 693 13.90 -18.31 -36.26
N SER A 694 13.96 -17.48 -37.32
CA SER A 694 14.77 -16.26 -37.34
C SER A 694 14.18 -15.20 -36.40
N PHE A 695 15.02 -14.63 -35.54
CA PHE A 695 14.70 -13.56 -34.59
C PHE A 695 13.96 -12.35 -35.17
N SER A 696 14.08 -12.08 -36.47
CA SER A 696 13.49 -10.89 -37.11
C SER A 696 11.97 -10.95 -37.33
N ALA A 697 11.32 -12.10 -37.09
CA ALA A 697 9.87 -12.28 -37.27
C ALA A 697 9.07 -12.29 -35.95
N LEU A 698 9.74 -12.30 -34.80
CA LEU A 698 9.19 -12.12 -33.45
C LEU A 698 9.35 -10.65 -33.02
#